data_AF-A0A964U388-F1
#
_entry.id   AF-A0A964U388-F1
#
_cell.length_a   1.000
_cell.length_b   1.000
_cell.length_c   1.000
_cell.angle_alpha   90.00
_cell.angle_beta   90.00
_cell.angle_gamma   90.00
#
_symmetry.space_group_name_H-M   'P 1'
#
loop_
_entity.id
_entity.type
_entity.pdbx_description
1 polymer ?
#
loop_
_entity_poly.entity_id
_entity_poly.type
_entity_poly.pdbx_seq_one_letter_code
_entity_poly.pdbx_strand_id
1 'polypeptide(L)'
;DDADRAPQFYRARFQRDVHVIAGGDDPQRQADLRGDQLEVTFAIQPRSQSNDTPSPGSGTSVPVHNAPDSPEPDQEQPTPTNRSLLPERDDDVIVHWSGPLVLRPLLGDEAPTDPEHLQLALQAGEQQPATVRTARGDRITGASVGYQQLGQNLLAAGSDSHPLRITSDELGELTGARLELNQETGVGFVIGPGRIVAAAQDEQDTPATQSSIAWADRLDLRFFVDDSADAGQRLAALRHVTFRGDVVTEHEAYRLAGDHVEVDFERDPADPRRATPRLLLARGQVTASQPGMTFAAQKLDATLQPRAAGPAEDQIDGLSGELEVARVVAEQEVRVTIQEQNATVTAARLIALPPEETVELFGTDEALAVLEQPEGRLAGRRIRLDQAAERVTVEGAGDFAHQLDEADPDAVLSVIWDQRMTFDNRAGEAAFYGAVRANSVEGSDTSELTADQLALAFEPQPLDAEDAAGAESDEAAPAPQRIRSLDATGEVAFSATAADPARPQGLPRSRLLLEGPRLTFTNDQGVEQVNVLGAGRMLVENYQTNPKPRAEKRSAEAPDQPPEVAPEAAPDAATESAPDQPPDEADAPVNFAGQGATLFLWQGSLTLDAAANDMTIREGVQMIHRPQDNEELGVVQLDCQLLYADLTETGGLTAWSTEGTPDASLRLVEATDAVRLSQRGRQISSDHLRYTADDRVVTLWSEEQPVELIDEAGGSSMTAEALKWDLAHDRFEALQLRSGIAPIKRD
;
A
#
# COMPACT_ATOMS: atom_id res chain seq x y z
N ASP A 1 57.32 -20.49 -59.80
CA ASP A 1 55.98 -20.31 -60.38
C ASP A 1 54.86 -21.17 -59.78
N ASP A 2 55.13 -22.14 -58.90
CA ASP A 2 54.05 -22.93 -58.25
C ASP A 2 53.48 -22.32 -56.95
N ALA A 3 53.85 -21.08 -56.60
CA ALA A 3 53.47 -20.44 -55.33
C ALA A 3 52.09 -19.74 -55.34
N ASP A 4 51.34 -19.78 -56.45
CA ASP A 4 50.13 -18.96 -56.65
C ASP A 4 48.89 -19.77 -57.07
N ARG A 5 48.83 -21.07 -56.75
CA ARG A 5 47.59 -21.83 -56.97
C ARG A 5 46.57 -21.46 -55.90
N ALA A 6 45.60 -20.64 -56.29
CA ALA A 6 44.45 -20.32 -55.46
C ALA A 6 43.78 -21.61 -54.95
N PRO A 7 43.31 -21.62 -53.69
CA PRO A 7 42.58 -22.76 -53.13
C PRO A 7 41.36 -23.10 -54.02
N GLN A 8 41.12 -24.39 -54.25
CA GLN A 8 39.91 -24.83 -54.94
C GLN A 8 38.85 -25.20 -53.91
N PHE A 9 37.71 -24.53 -53.96
CA PHE A 9 36.59 -24.78 -53.05
C PHE A 9 35.64 -25.82 -53.63
N TYR A 10 35.12 -26.66 -52.75
CA TYR A 10 34.15 -27.69 -53.06
C TYR A 10 32.98 -27.61 -52.10
N ARG A 11 31.80 -27.98 -52.61
CA ARG A 11 30.60 -28.24 -51.84
C ARG A 11 30.28 -29.73 -51.96
N ALA A 12 30.40 -30.46 -50.86
CA ALA A 12 29.98 -31.85 -50.72
C ALA A 12 28.58 -31.91 -50.11
N ARG A 13 27.68 -32.66 -50.73
CA ARG A 13 26.32 -32.91 -50.24
C ARG A 13 26.11 -34.40 -50.05
N PHE A 14 25.97 -34.82 -48.80
CA PHE A 14 25.60 -36.16 -48.38
C PHE A 14 24.09 -36.20 -48.17
N GLN A 15 23.42 -37.24 -48.68
CA GLN A 15 21.96 -37.37 -48.62
C GLN A 15 21.57 -38.69 -47.96
N ARG A 16 20.41 -38.69 -47.29
CA ARG A 16 19.75 -39.76 -46.53
C ARG A 16 20.56 -40.31 -45.35
N ASP A 17 19.91 -40.35 -44.19
CA ASP A 17 20.42 -40.94 -42.94
C ASP A 17 21.86 -40.53 -42.61
N VAL A 18 22.15 -39.23 -42.72
CA VAL A 18 23.49 -38.71 -42.44
C VAL A 18 23.75 -38.73 -40.94
N HIS A 19 24.89 -39.30 -40.55
CA HIS A 19 25.37 -39.37 -39.18
C HIS A 19 26.85 -39.00 -39.16
N VAL A 20 27.18 -37.91 -38.48
CA VAL A 20 28.56 -37.44 -38.30
C VAL A 20 28.97 -37.68 -36.85
N ILE A 21 30.10 -38.31 -36.68
CA ILE A 21 30.75 -38.53 -35.39
C ILE A 21 32.07 -37.75 -35.42
N ALA A 22 32.28 -36.86 -34.45
CA ALA A 22 33.51 -36.11 -34.29
C ALA A 22 34.00 -36.19 -32.83
N GLY A 23 35.30 -36.39 -32.64
CA GLY A 23 35.89 -36.70 -31.33
C GLY A 23 35.91 -38.22 -31.10
N GLY A 24 37.09 -38.76 -30.77
CA GLY A 24 37.40 -40.20 -30.73
C GLY A 24 36.61 -41.03 -29.71
N ASP A 25 37.17 -42.14 -29.26
CA ASP A 25 36.45 -43.15 -28.47
C ASP A 25 35.93 -42.70 -27.09
N ASP A 26 36.20 -41.46 -26.67
CA ASP A 26 35.65 -40.87 -25.43
C ASP A 26 34.23 -40.33 -25.68
N PRO A 27 33.17 -41.00 -25.20
CA PRO A 27 31.79 -40.56 -25.40
C PRO A 27 31.49 -39.20 -24.77
N GLN A 28 32.31 -38.71 -23.82
CA GLN A 28 32.18 -37.36 -23.25
C GLN A 28 32.79 -36.26 -24.13
N ARG A 29 33.54 -36.63 -25.17
CA ARG A 29 34.13 -35.68 -26.13
C ARG A 29 33.50 -35.77 -27.51
N GLN A 30 32.56 -36.69 -27.67
CA GLN A 30 31.96 -36.99 -28.96
C GLN A 30 30.84 -36.01 -29.28
N ALA A 31 30.97 -35.31 -30.40
CA ALA A 31 29.86 -34.62 -31.04
C ALA A 31 29.15 -35.59 -32.00
N ASP A 32 27.82 -35.72 -31.87
CA ASP A 32 26.98 -36.57 -32.71
C ASP A 32 26.00 -35.67 -33.50
N LEU A 33 26.10 -35.69 -34.83
CA LEU A 33 25.20 -34.94 -35.70
C LEU A 33 24.39 -35.91 -36.57
N ARG A 34 23.07 -35.75 -36.60
CA ARG A 34 22.15 -36.60 -37.38
C ARG A 34 21.17 -35.78 -38.20
N GLY A 35 20.95 -36.14 -39.46
CA GLY A 35 19.97 -35.47 -40.32
C GLY A 35 19.77 -36.22 -41.64
N ASP A 36 18.87 -35.72 -42.48
CA ASP A 36 18.65 -36.32 -43.80
C ASP A 36 19.68 -35.83 -44.82
N GLN A 37 20.25 -34.65 -44.62
CA GLN A 37 21.24 -34.11 -45.54
C GLN A 37 22.29 -33.29 -44.82
N LEU A 38 23.55 -33.49 -45.20
CA LEU A 38 24.67 -32.67 -44.78
C LEU A 38 25.30 -32.00 -46.00
N GLU A 39 25.44 -30.68 -45.96
CA GLU A 39 26.22 -29.90 -46.90
C GLU A 39 27.50 -29.39 -46.21
N VAL A 40 28.65 -29.65 -46.82
CA VAL A 40 29.97 -29.21 -46.35
C VAL A 40 30.64 -28.41 -47.45
N THR A 41 31.00 -27.16 -47.16
CA THR A 41 31.85 -26.35 -48.04
C THR A 41 33.24 -26.25 -47.44
N PHE A 42 34.27 -26.61 -48.23
CA PHE A 42 35.66 -26.67 -47.79
C PHE A 42 36.63 -26.36 -48.95
N ALA A 43 37.84 -25.90 -48.62
CA ALA A 43 38.93 -25.76 -49.58
C ALA A 43 39.80 -27.02 -49.62
N ILE A 44 40.26 -27.40 -50.80
CA ILE A 44 41.35 -28.35 -50.96
C ILE A 44 42.60 -27.57 -51.35
N GLN A 45 43.58 -27.51 -50.45
CA GLN A 45 44.90 -27.01 -50.81
C GLN A 45 45.64 -28.10 -51.58
N PRO A 46 46.13 -27.84 -52.80
CA PRO A 46 46.98 -28.79 -53.49
C PRO A 46 48.21 -29.01 -52.63
N ARG A 47 48.37 -30.21 -52.06
CA ARG A 47 49.56 -30.58 -51.28
C ARG A 47 50.77 -30.23 -52.14
N SER A 48 51.59 -29.27 -51.71
CA SER A 48 52.92 -29.11 -52.26
C SER A 48 53.59 -30.45 -52.05
N GLN A 49 53.79 -31.22 -53.13
CA GLN A 49 54.54 -32.46 -53.06
C GLN A 49 55.92 -32.07 -52.53
N SER A 50 56.15 -32.29 -51.23
CA SER A 50 57.48 -32.23 -50.68
C SER A 50 58.27 -33.26 -51.46
N ASN A 51 59.19 -32.81 -52.31
CA ASN A 51 60.10 -33.65 -53.09
C ASN A 51 61.12 -34.40 -52.19
N ASP A 52 60.69 -34.85 -51.01
CA ASP A 52 61.43 -35.80 -50.19
C ASP A 52 61.30 -37.17 -50.83
N THR A 53 62.15 -37.38 -51.82
CA THR A 53 62.37 -38.67 -52.47
C THR A 53 62.98 -39.60 -51.41
N PRO A 54 62.28 -40.64 -50.90
CA PRO A 54 62.90 -41.57 -49.97
C PRO A 54 63.99 -42.36 -50.69
N SER A 55 65.21 -42.34 -50.14
CA SER A 55 66.31 -43.18 -50.61
C SER A 55 65.93 -44.67 -50.53
N PRO A 56 66.26 -45.49 -51.54
CA PRO A 56 65.93 -46.91 -51.55
C PRO A 56 66.81 -47.69 -50.55
N GLY A 57 66.22 -48.12 -49.44
CA GLY A 57 66.82 -49.03 -48.47
C GLY A 57 66.52 -50.49 -48.82
N SER A 58 67.59 -51.28 -48.92
CA SER A 58 67.68 -52.70 -49.27
C SER A 58 66.74 -53.63 -48.49
N GLY A 59 66.25 -54.65 -49.20
CA GLY A 59 65.23 -55.58 -48.70
C GLY A 59 65.68 -56.61 -47.67
N THR A 60 64.70 -57.38 -47.20
CA THR A 60 64.88 -58.73 -46.68
C THR A 60 63.60 -59.51 -46.96
N SER A 61 63.78 -60.74 -47.41
CA SER A 61 62.79 -61.67 -47.92
C SER A 61 62.41 -62.73 -46.87
N VAL A 62 61.30 -63.44 -47.15
CA VAL A 62 60.91 -64.80 -46.66
C VAL A 62 60.13 -64.84 -45.32
N PRO A 63 59.21 -65.82 -45.04
CA PRO A 63 58.72 -66.97 -45.83
C PRO A 63 57.20 -67.09 -46.03
N VAL A 64 56.88 -67.88 -47.06
CA VAL A 64 55.64 -68.61 -47.31
C VAL A 64 55.47 -69.73 -46.26
N HIS A 65 54.30 -69.84 -45.64
CA HIS A 65 53.89 -71.03 -44.89
C HIS A 65 52.51 -71.52 -45.37
N ASN A 66 52.46 -72.83 -45.67
CA ASN A 66 51.31 -73.57 -46.17
C ASN A 66 50.30 -73.88 -45.07
N ALA A 67 49.03 -74.01 -45.49
CA ALA A 67 47.85 -74.44 -44.73
C ALA A 67 47.95 -75.89 -44.18
N PRO A 68 47.02 -76.32 -43.29
CA PRO A 68 45.78 -76.91 -43.79
C PRO A 68 44.51 -76.75 -42.92
N ASP A 69 43.39 -77.13 -43.56
CA ASP A 69 42.11 -77.62 -43.05
C ASP A 69 41.11 -76.69 -42.32
N SER A 70 40.07 -76.37 -43.08
CA SER A 70 38.74 -75.93 -42.66
C SER A 70 38.03 -76.99 -41.80
N PRO A 71 37.14 -76.53 -40.91
CA PRO A 71 35.74 -76.92 -41.05
C PRO A 71 34.83 -75.70 -41.32
N GLU A 72 33.78 -75.98 -42.09
CA GLU A 72 32.63 -75.15 -42.47
C GLU A 72 32.38 -73.88 -41.65
N PRO A 73 32.39 -72.69 -42.28
CA PRO A 73 31.73 -71.52 -41.73
C PRO A 73 30.25 -71.53 -42.13
N ASP A 74 29.39 -71.34 -41.12
CA ASP A 74 28.07 -70.77 -41.33
C ASP A 74 28.18 -69.54 -42.24
N GLN A 75 27.27 -69.43 -43.21
CA GLN A 75 27.20 -68.28 -44.11
C GLN A 75 26.75 -67.03 -43.35
N GLU A 76 27.67 -66.42 -42.60
CA GLU A 76 27.61 -65.00 -42.28
C GLU A 76 27.72 -64.24 -43.60
N GLN A 77 26.69 -63.46 -43.92
CA GLN A 77 26.72 -62.52 -45.03
C GLN A 77 27.99 -61.67 -44.93
N PRO A 78 28.74 -61.47 -46.03
CA PRO A 78 29.95 -60.66 -45.98
C PRO A 78 29.58 -59.26 -45.51
N THR A 79 29.95 -58.94 -44.26
CA THR A 79 29.91 -57.57 -43.78
C THR A 79 30.78 -56.75 -44.74
N PRO A 80 30.23 -55.72 -45.41
CA PRO A 80 31.05 -54.87 -46.27
C PRO A 80 32.19 -54.32 -45.42
N THR A 81 33.42 -54.77 -45.70
CA THR A 81 34.60 -54.20 -45.06
C THR A 81 34.77 -52.81 -45.66
N ASN A 82 34.28 -51.80 -44.93
CA ASN A 82 34.61 -50.40 -45.15
C ASN A 82 36.13 -50.26 -45.09
N ARG A 83 36.79 -50.36 -46.25
CA ARG A 83 38.24 -50.12 -46.34
C ARG A 83 38.45 -48.62 -46.46
N SER A 84 38.55 -47.95 -45.31
CA SER A 84 39.23 -46.66 -45.28
C SER A 84 40.65 -46.85 -45.82
N LEU A 85 41.12 -45.94 -46.67
CA LEU A 85 42.48 -45.96 -47.20
C LEU A 85 43.52 -45.48 -46.18
N LEU A 86 43.06 -44.99 -45.02
CA LEU A 86 43.87 -44.50 -43.91
C LEU A 86 43.39 -45.16 -42.60
N PRO A 87 44.29 -45.47 -41.65
CA PRO A 87 43.87 -45.87 -40.31
C PRO A 87 43.09 -44.73 -39.66
N GLU A 88 41.96 -45.06 -39.02
CA GLU A 88 41.17 -44.11 -38.22
C GLU A 88 42.04 -43.57 -37.07
N ARG A 89 41.93 -42.28 -36.84
CA ARG A 89 42.57 -41.56 -35.73
C ARG A 89 41.52 -41.05 -34.77
N ASP A 90 41.91 -40.84 -33.52
CA ASP A 90 41.03 -40.32 -32.46
C ASP A 90 40.52 -38.90 -32.74
N ASP A 91 41.11 -38.18 -33.70
CA ASP A 91 40.71 -36.84 -34.16
C ASP A 91 39.99 -36.83 -35.51
N ASP A 92 39.73 -38.00 -36.10
CA ASP A 92 39.02 -38.08 -37.38
C ASP A 92 37.54 -37.72 -37.22
N VAL A 93 37.00 -37.05 -38.24
CA VAL A 93 35.56 -36.81 -38.39
C VAL A 93 35.00 -37.89 -39.32
N ILE A 94 34.17 -38.77 -38.77
CA ILE A 94 33.59 -39.89 -39.50
C ILE A 94 32.17 -39.51 -39.95
N VAL A 95 31.90 -39.59 -41.25
CA VAL A 95 30.58 -39.33 -41.85
C VAL A 95 30.02 -40.62 -42.41
N HIS A 96 28.88 -41.07 -41.88
CA HIS A 96 28.07 -42.17 -42.40
C HIS A 96 26.84 -41.61 -43.14
N TRP A 97 26.45 -42.21 -44.27
CA TRP A 97 25.25 -41.82 -45.03
C TRP A 97 24.74 -42.98 -45.91
N SER A 98 23.47 -42.95 -46.33
CA SER A 98 22.84 -44.04 -47.11
C SER A 98 22.50 -43.66 -48.57
N GLY A 99 22.52 -42.37 -48.92
CA GLY A 99 22.19 -41.84 -50.24
C GLY A 99 23.40 -41.41 -51.09
N PRO A 100 23.19 -40.63 -52.16
CA PRO A 100 24.27 -40.17 -53.02
C PRO A 100 25.13 -39.09 -52.34
N LEU A 101 26.44 -39.13 -52.60
CA LEU A 101 27.37 -38.03 -52.36
C LEU A 101 27.52 -37.21 -53.64
N VAL A 102 27.18 -35.92 -53.58
CA VAL A 102 27.36 -34.98 -54.70
C VAL A 102 28.47 -34.00 -54.36
N LEU A 103 29.55 -33.99 -55.15
CA LEU A 103 30.65 -33.05 -55.00
C LEU A 103 30.65 -32.04 -56.14
N ARG A 104 30.46 -30.75 -55.83
CA ARG A 104 30.43 -29.65 -56.80
C ARG A 104 31.58 -28.67 -56.54
N PRO A 105 32.46 -28.38 -57.52
CA PRO A 105 33.41 -27.29 -57.37
C PRO A 105 32.67 -25.94 -57.33
N LEU A 106 33.08 -25.04 -56.43
CA LEU A 106 32.57 -23.66 -56.39
C LEU A 106 33.47 -22.78 -57.25
N LEU A 107 32.87 -21.98 -58.14
CA LEU A 107 33.57 -21.15 -59.11
C LEU A 107 33.10 -19.69 -59.01
N GLY A 108 34.02 -18.75 -59.21
CA GLY A 108 33.73 -17.31 -59.22
C GLY A 108 33.24 -16.81 -57.85
N ASP A 109 32.20 -15.97 -57.88
CA ASP A 109 31.68 -15.27 -56.69
C ASP A 109 31.03 -16.20 -55.65
N GLU A 110 30.80 -17.48 -55.97
CA GLU A 110 30.31 -18.48 -55.01
C GLU A 110 31.40 -19.03 -54.09
N ALA A 111 32.68 -18.89 -54.47
CA ALA A 111 33.79 -19.41 -53.71
C ALA A 111 34.14 -18.46 -52.55
N PRO A 112 34.28 -18.97 -51.31
CA PRO A 112 34.80 -18.17 -50.20
C PRO A 112 36.16 -17.57 -50.54
N THR A 113 36.45 -16.39 -49.99
CA THR A 113 37.76 -15.75 -50.15
C THR A 113 38.84 -16.34 -49.23
N ASP A 114 38.42 -16.96 -48.12
CA ASP A 114 39.31 -17.52 -47.10
C ASP A 114 39.51 -19.04 -47.31
N PRO A 115 40.76 -19.52 -47.50
CA PRO A 115 41.04 -20.96 -47.61
C PRO A 115 40.66 -21.78 -46.36
N GLU A 116 40.53 -21.16 -45.18
CA GLU A 116 40.11 -21.82 -43.94
C GLU A 116 38.58 -21.81 -43.75
N HIS A 117 37.83 -21.37 -44.78
CA HIS A 117 36.38 -21.36 -44.72
C HIS A 117 35.80 -22.78 -44.72
N LEU A 118 35.37 -23.23 -43.55
CA LEU A 118 34.49 -24.38 -43.39
C LEU A 118 33.07 -23.91 -43.08
N GLN A 119 32.12 -24.39 -43.89
CA GLN A 119 30.69 -24.26 -43.61
C GLN A 119 30.04 -25.63 -43.59
N LEU A 120 29.32 -25.92 -42.50
CA LEU A 120 28.52 -27.11 -42.30
C LEU A 120 27.04 -26.71 -42.28
N ALA A 121 26.18 -27.46 -42.96
CA ALA A 121 24.73 -27.29 -42.89
C ALA A 121 24.03 -28.65 -42.91
N LEU A 122 23.41 -29.01 -41.79
CA LEU A 122 22.61 -30.20 -41.58
C LEU A 122 21.14 -29.85 -41.75
N GLN A 123 20.40 -30.62 -42.55
CA GLN A 123 18.97 -30.44 -42.82
C GLN A 123 18.18 -31.66 -42.35
N ALA A 124 17.00 -31.40 -41.80
CA ALA A 124 16.03 -32.42 -41.40
C ALA A 124 15.42 -33.11 -42.62
N GLY A 125 15.01 -34.37 -42.44
CA GLY A 125 14.15 -35.08 -43.39
C GLY A 125 12.67 -34.90 -43.03
N GLU A 126 11.78 -35.59 -43.76
CA GLU A 126 10.35 -35.55 -43.43
C GLU A 126 10.05 -36.09 -42.01
N GLN A 127 10.77 -37.13 -41.58
CA GLN A 127 10.51 -37.82 -40.30
C GLN A 127 11.57 -37.57 -39.22
N GLN A 128 12.76 -37.08 -39.57
CA GLN A 128 13.89 -36.96 -38.64
C GLN A 128 14.39 -35.50 -38.58
N PRO A 129 14.41 -34.86 -37.40
CA PRO A 129 14.96 -33.53 -37.25
C PRO A 129 16.49 -33.55 -37.41
N ALA A 130 17.06 -32.45 -37.89
CA ALA A 130 18.49 -32.20 -37.77
C ALA A 130 18.82 -32.12 -36.28
N THR A 131 19.68 -33.01 -35.79
CA THR A 131 20.07 -33.14 -34.38
C THR A 131 21.57 -32.94 -34.26
N VAL A 132 22.01 -32.12 -33.32
CA VAL A 132 23.41 -31.97 -32.92
C VAL A 132 23.48 -32.20 -31.42
N ARG A 133 24.30 -33.15 -30.98
CA ARG A 133 24.63 -33.38 -29.58
C ARG A 133 26.04 -32.89 -29.31
N THR A 134 26.19 -32.01 -28.32
CA THR A 134 27.50 -31.50 -27.91
C THR A 134 28.21 -32.51 -27.00
N ALA A 135 29.52 -32.33 -26.83
CA ALA A 135 30.32 -33.12 -25.88
C ALA A 135 29.79 -33.04 -24.43
N ARG A 136 29.13 -31.93 -24.07
CA ARG A 136 28.51 -31.73 -22.75
C ARG A 136 27.17 -32.44 -22.58
N GLY A 137 26.66 -33.07 -23.64
CA GLY A 137 25.36 -33.72 -23.64
C GLY A 137 24.22 -32.82 -24.10
N ASP A 138 24.44 -31.51 -24.28
CA ASP A 138 23.42 -30.61 -24.80
C ASP A 138 22.97 -31.06 -26.19
N ARG A 139 21.69 -30.89 -26.51
CA ARG A 139 21.10 -31.34 -27.76
C ARG A 139 20.34 -30.21 -28.44
N ILE A 140 20.72 -29.91 -29.67
CA ILE A 140 20.04 -28.97 -30.57
C ILE A 140 19.28 -29.79 -31.61
N THR A 141 17.97 -29.61 -31.71
CA THR A 141 17.14 -30.22 -32.75
C THR A 141 16.36 -29.15 -33.53
N GLY A 142 16.19 -29.31 -34.84
CA GLY A 142 15.37 -28.42 -35.65
C GLY A 142 15.26 -28.86 -37.11
N ALA A 143 14.72 -27.99 -37.96
CA ALA A 143 14.65 -28.19 -39.41
C ALA A 143 16.03 -28.06 -40.08
N SER A 144 16.92 -27.21 -39.53
CA SER A 144 18.31 -27.13 -39.96
C SER A 144 19.23 -26.68 -38.82
N VAL A 145 20.47 -27.16 -38.84
CA VAL A 145 21.55 -26.71 -37.96
C VAL A 145 22.80 -26.53 -38.81
N GLY A 146 23.43 -25.37 -38.76
CA GLY A 146 24.62 -25.03 -39.53
C GLY A 146 25.68 -24.34 -38.68
N TYR A 147 26.92 -24.46 -39.10
CA TYR A 147 28.08 -23.87 -38.45
C TYR A 147 29.02 -23.27 -39.49
N GLN A 148 29.48 -22.05 -39.25
CA GLN A 148 30.49 -21.36 -40.05
C GLN A 148 31.73 -21.16 -39.19
N GLN A 149 32.83 -21.82 -39.56
CA GLN A 149 34.09 -21.74 -38.80
C GLN A 149 34.65 -20.32 -38.81
N LEU A 150 34.59 -19.66 -39.97
CA LEU A 150 34.99 -18.26 -40.12
C LEU A 150 33.92 -17.37 -39.48
N GLY A 151 34.27 -16.70 -38.38
CA GLY A 151 33.36 -15.92 -37.54
C GLY A 151 32.60 -16.74 -36.48
N GLN A 152 32.83 -18.06 -36.41
CA GLN A 152 32.29 -18.93 -35.36
C GLN A 152 30.76 -18.81 -35.18
N ASN A 153 30.02 -18.79 -36.30
CA ASN A 153 28.57 -18.63 -36.27
C ASN A 153 27.87 -19.98 -36.24
N LEU A 154 27.04 -20.21 -35.22
CA LEU A 154 26.07 -21.30 -35.15
C LEU A 154 24.70 -20.77 -35.58
N LEU A 155 24.09 -21.44 -36.54
CA LEU A 155 22.76 -21.12 -37.06
C LEU A 155 21.85 -22.33 -36.86
N ALA A 156 20.67 -22.16 -36.30
CA ALA A 156 19.68 -23.22 -36.24
C ALA A 156 18.29 -22.67 -36.54
N ALA A 157 17.46 -23.42 -37.25
CA ALA A 157 16.11 -22.99 -37.59
C ALA A 157 15.12 -24.14 -37.42
N GLY A 158 13.94 -23.82 -36.89
CA GLY A 158 12.81 -24.73 -36.76
C GLY A 158 11.85 -24.62 -37.94
N SER A 159 10.95 -25.60 -38.03
CA SER A 159 9.76 -25.61 -38.89
C SER A 159 8.56 -26.11 -38.09
N ASP A 160 7.36 -26.07 -38.69
CA ASP A 160 6.15 -26.64 -38.06
C ASP A 160 6.28 -28.13 -37.76
N SER A 161 7.02 -28.87 -38.59
CA SER A 161 7.27 -30.31 -38.41
C SER A 161 8.43 -30.61 -37.45
N HIS A 162 9.40 -29.70 -37.35
CA HIS A 162 10.64 -29.87 -36.57
C HIS A 162 10.97 -28.56 -35.85
N PRO A 163 10.28 -28.22 -34.75
CA PRO A 163 10.54 -26.97 -34.03
C PRO A 163 11.98 -26.93 -33.52
N LEU A 164 12.56 -25.73 -33.45
CA LEU A 164 13.89 -25.58 -32.86
C LEU A 164 13.77 -25.78 -31.35
N ARG A 165 14.52 -26.76 -30.84
CA ARG A 165 14.60 -27.12 -29.43
C ARG A 165 16.05 -27.34 -29.04
N ILE A 166 16.46 -26.75 -27.92
CA ILE A 166 17.78 -26.92 -27.32
C ILE A 166 17.56 -27.44 -25.91
N THR A 167 18.01 -28.65 -25.61
CA THR A 167 17.89 -29.26 -24.28
C THR A 167 19.26 -29.41 -23.66
N SER A 168 19.39 -29.01 -22.41
CA SER A 168 20.57 -29.14 -21.57
C SER A 168 20.15 -29.69 -20.22
N ASP A 169 20.89 -30.66 -19.70
CA ASP A 169 20.60 -31.24 -18.38
C ASP A 169 20.85 -30.22 -17.24
N GLU A 170 21.72 -29.23 -17.48
CA GLU A 170 22.03 -28.18 -16.51
C GLU A 170 21.08 -26.97 -16.64
N LEU A 171 20.77 -26.54 -17.86
CA LEU A 171 20.06 -25.28 -18.10
C LEU A 171 18.56 -25.45 -18.39
N GLY A 172 18.13 -26.67 -18.73
CA GLY A 172 16.76 -26.98 -19.13
C GLY A 172 16.54 -26.91 -20.64
N GLU A 173 15.39 -26.42 -21.05
CA GLU A 173 14.93 -26.46 -22.44
C GLU A 173 14.65 -25.06 -22.99
N LEU A 174 15.23 -24.74 -24.14
CA LEU A 174 14.91 -23.57 -24.95
C LEU A 174 14.20 -24.00 -26.23
N THR A 175 13.09 -23.34 -26.55
CA THR A 175 12.37 -23.46 -27.82
C THR A 175 12.29 -22.12 -28.52
N GLY A 176 12.32 -22.12 -29.86
CA GLY A 176 12.20 -20.90 -30.66
C GLY A 176 11.99 -21.18 -32.14
N ALA A 177 12.01 -20.14 -32.98
CA ALA A 177 11.92 -20.33 -34.44
C ALA A 177 13.29 -20.36 -35.11
N ARG A 178 14.22 -19.49 -34.72
CA ARG A 178 15.58 -19.44 -35.29
C ARG A 178 16.61 -18.95 -34.27
N LEU A 179 17.74 -19.64 -34.16
CA LEU A 179 18.91 -19.25 -33.38
C LEU A 179 20.02 -18.77 -34.32
N GLU A 180 20.65 -17.65 -33.95
CA GLU A 180 21.92 -17.19 -34.49
C GLU A 180 22.86 -16.91 -33.32
N LEU A 181 24.02 -17.57 -33.26
CA LEU A 181 24.99 -17.39 -32.18
C LEU A 181 26.40 -17.22 -32.76
N ASN A 182 27.00 -16.06 -32.55
CA ASN A 182 28.38 -15.80 -32.89
C ASN A 182 29.25 -16.06 -31.64
N GLN A 183 29.99 -17.17 -31.64
CA GLN A 183 30.75 -17.59 -30.46
C GLN A 183 32.04 -16.79 -30.26
N GLU A 184 32.51 -16.07 -31.28
CA GLU A 184 33.68 -15.19 -31.20
C GLU A 184 33.36 -13.89 -30.45
N THR A 185 32.22 -13.29 -30.76
CA THR A 185 31.74 -12.04 -30.13
C THR A 185 30.90 -12.28 -28.88
N GLY A 186 30.45 -13.52 -28.66
CA GLY A 186 29.55 -13.87 -27.57
C GLY A 186 28.16 -13.27 -27.71
N VAL A 187 27.68 -13.00 -28.93
CA VAL A 187 26.36 -12.44 -29.19
C VAL A 187 25.47 -13.50 -29.81
N GLY A 188 24.27 -13.68 -29.26
CA GLY A 188 23.27 -14.62 -29.76
C GLY A 188 21.87 -14.01 -29.85
N PHE A 189 21.05 -14.55 -30.73
CA PHE A 189 19.67 -14.14 -30.97
C PHE A 189 18.79 -15.37 -31.18
N VAL A 190 17.63 -15.39 -30.52
CA VAL A 190 16.53 -16.29 -30.87
C VAL A 190 15.41 -15.44 -31.44
N ILE A 191 15.19 -15.55 -32.75
CA ILE A 191 14.23 -14.76 -33.51
C ILE A 191 12.90 -15.51 -33.55
N GLY A 192 11.79 -14.79 -33.30
CA GLY A 192 10.44 -15.32 -33.24
C GLY A 192 10.02 -15.71 -31.82
N PRO A 193 8.77 -16.20 -31.67
CA PRO A 193 8.24 -16.64 -30.39
C PRO A 193 9.06 -17.81 -29.86
N GLY A 194 9.20 -17.88 -28.54
CA GLY A 194 9.96 -18.93 -27.89
C GLY A 194 9.67 -19.04 -26.40
N ARG A 195 10.24 -20.07 -25.79
CA ARG A 195 10.10 -20.37 -24.37
C ARG A 195 11.36 -21.02 -23.83
N ILE A 196 11.79 -20.61 -22.65
CA ILE A 196 12.79 -21.30 -21.83
C ILE A 196 12.06 -21.92 -20.64
N VAL A 197 12.40 -23.17 -20.33
CA VAL A 197 11.97 -23.91 -19.16
C VAL A 197 13.22 -24.34 -18.43
N ALA A 198 13.41 -23.89 -17.19
CA ALA A 198 14.58 -24.24 -16.41
C ALA A 198 14.59 -25.74 -16.06
N ALA A 199 15.78 -26.34 -15.99
CA ALA A 199 15.93 -27.69 -15.47
C ALA A 199 15.55 -27.69 -13.98
N ALA A 200 14.63 -28.57 -13.64
CA ALA A 200 14.21 -28.77 -12.27
C ALA A 200 15.24 -29.72 -11.63
N GLN A 201 16.26 -29.16 -10.95
CA GLN A 201 17.28 -29.95 -10.26
C GLN A 201 16.83 -30.22 -8.82
N ASP A 202 16.12 -31.33 -8.61
CA ASP A 202 15.96 -31.89 -7.28
C ASP A 202 16.73 -33.21 -7.18
N GLU A 203 17.70 -33.28 -6.26
CA GLU A 203 18.38 -34.52 -5.88
C GLU A 203 17.49 -35.41 -4.98
N GLN A 204 16.39 -34.86 -4.47
CA GLN A 204 15.45 -35.52 -3.57
C GLN A 204 14.07 -35.47 -4.24
N ASP A 205 13.34 -36.58 -4.36
CA ASP A 205 12.08 -36.83 -5.11
C ASP A 205 10.89 -35.83 -4.89
N THR A 206 11.12 -34.63 -4.38
CA THR A 206 10.19 -33.50 -4.35
C THR A 206 9.87 -33.06 -5.79
N PRO A 207 8.61 -32.69 -6.10
CA PRO A 207 8.27 -32.14 -7.39
C PRO A 207 8.99 -30.80 -7.58
N ALA A 208 10.09 -30.84 -8.32
CA ALA A 208 10.93 -29.68 -8.53
C ALA A 208 10.16 -28.49 -9.13
N THR A 209 10.37 -27.33 -8.53
CA THR A 209 9.75 -26.07 -8.92
C THR A 209 10.11 -25.72 -10.37
N GLN A 210 9.13 -25.80 -11.26
CA GLN A 210 9.35 -25.51 -12.67
C GLN A 210 9.25 -24.00 -12.93
N SER A 211 10.37 -23.38 -13.30
CA SER A 211 10.41 -22.00 -13.78
C SER A 211 10.35 -21.96 -15.30
N SER A 212 9.58 -21.04 -15.88
CA SER A 212 9.60 -20.82 -17.33
C SER A 212 9.46 -19.35 -17.71
N ILE A 213 10.03 -18.97 -18.85
CA ILE A 213 9.88 -17.65 -19.46
C ILE A 213 9.51 -17.81 -20.93
N ALA A 214 8.49 -17.11 -21.39
CA ALA A 214 8.02 -17.09 -22.77
C ALA A 214 8.09 -15.67 -23.34
N TRP A 215 8.26 -15.55 -24.66
CA TRP A 215 8.27 -14.29 -25.40
C TRP A 215 7.69 -14.48 -26.80
N ALA A 216 7.27 -13.39 -27.43
CA ALA A 216 6.57 -13.38 -28.72
C ALA A 216 7.45 -12.91 -29.90
N ASP A 217 8.42 -12.03 -29.68
CA ASP A 217 9.22 -11.42 -30.77
C ASP A 217 10.64 -11.95 -30.83
N ARG A 218 11.45 -11.72 -29.78
CA ARG A 218 12.89 -12.00 -29.85
C ARG A 218 13.55 -12.11 -28.48
N LEU A 219 14.57 -12.95 -28.40
CA LEU A 219 15.51 -13.06 -27.28
C LEU A 219 16.93 -12.66 -27.74
N ASP A 220 17.53 -11.67 -27.09
CA ASP A 220 18.93 -11.25 -27.27
C ASP A 220 19.80 -11.82 -26.14
N LEU A 221 20.94 -12.42 -26.49
CA LEU A 221 21.88 -13.04 -25.57
C LEU A 221 23.25 -12.39 -25.73
N ARG A 222 23.91 -12.08 -24.61
CA ARG A 222 25.32 -11.71 -24.58
C ARG A 222 26.03 -12.54 -23.52
N PHE A 223 27.18 -13.07 -23.88
CA PHE A 223 28.00 -13.93 -23.03
C PHE A 223 29.31 -13.24 -22.65
N PHE A 224 29.90 -13.64 -21.53
CA PHE A 224 31.32 -13.41 -21.27
C PHE A 224 32.14 -14.31 -22.19
N VAL A 225 33.05 -13.71 -22.95
CA VAL A 225 34.00 -14.42 -23.81
C VAL A 225 35.28 -14.67 -23.02
N ASP A 226 35.73 -15.92 -22.99
CA ASP A 226 37.01 -16.30 -22.41
C ASP A 226 38.09 -16.36 -23.50
N ASP A 227 39.07 -15.46 -23.39
CA ASP A 227 40.19 -15.38 -24.33
C ASP A 227 41.28 -16.41 -24.04
N SER A 228 41.15 -17.24 -22.99
CA SER A 228 42.11 -18.30 -22.72
C SER A 228 42.08 -19.36 -23.84
N ALA A 229 43.18 -19.40 -24.60
CA ALA A 229 43.32 -20.18 -25.84
C ALA A 229 43.24 -21.71 -25.68
N ASP A 230 43.20 -22.22 -24.44
CA ASP A 230 43.34 -23.65 -24.15
C ASP A 230 42.01 -24.41 -24.03
N ALA A 231 40.88 -23.70 -23.88
CA ALA A 231 39.57 -24.34 -23.87
C ALA A 231 38.94 -24.14 -25.25
N GLY A 232 38.48 -25.20 -25.93
CA GLY A 232 37.55 -25.09 -27.07
C GLY A 232 36.20 -24.43 -26.72
N GLN A 233 36.17 -23.76 -25.58
CA GLN A 233 35.17 -23.16 -24.73
C GLN A 233 35.01 -21.65 -24.74
N ARG A 234 34.81 -20.95 -25.87
CA ARG A 234 34.95 -19.47 -25.84
C ARG A 234 33.86 -18.73 -25.05
N LEU A 235 32.67 -19.33 -24.90
CA LEU A 235 31.57 -18.74 -24.14
C LEU A 235 31.59 -19.28 -22.70
N ALA A 236 31.81 -18.38 -21.73
CA ALA A 236 31.96 -18.75 -20.33
C ALA A 236 30.62 -18.76 -19.57
N ALA A 237 29.94 -17.60 -19.50
CA ALA A 237 28.68 -17.42 -18.77
C ALA A 237 27.81 -16.34 -19.43
N LEU A 238 26.52 -16.27 -19.09
CA LEU A 238 25.65 -15.17 -19.53
C LEU A 238 26.06 -13.85 -18.87
N ARG A 239 26.05 -12.77 -19.66
CA ARG A 239 26.33 -11.41 -19.22
C ARG A 239 25.08 -10.54 -19.24
N HIS A 240 24.29 -10.65 -20.30
CA HIS A 240 23.08 -9.85 -20.48
C HIS A 240 22.07 -10.63 -21.33
N VAL A 241 20.80 -10.55 -20.94
CA VAL A 241 19.70 -11.17 -21.65
C VAL A 241 18.59 -10.14 -21.86
N THR A 242 18.01 -10.08 -23.05
CA THR A 242 16.83 -9.25 -23.34
C THR A 242 15.72 -10.09 -23.97
N PHE A 243 14.54 -10.09 -23.38
CA PHE A 243 13.33 -10.69 -23.92
C PHE A 243 12.42 -9.58 -24.47
N ARG A 244 11.80 -9.80 -25.64
CA ARG A 244 10.91 -8.83 -26.30
C ARG A 244 9.60 -9.47 -26.77
N GLY A 245 8.53 -8.71 -26.60
CA GLY A 245 7.17 -9.03 -27.03
C GLY A 245 6.47 -9.94 -26.03
N ASP A 246 5.43 -9.44 -25.37
CA ASP A 246 4.55 -10.17 -24.44
C ASP A 246 5.31 -11.17 -23.55
N VAL A 247 6.35 -10.69 -22.87
CA VAL A 247 7.21 -11.54 -22.04
C VAL A 247 6.42 -11.96 -20.81
N VAL A 248 6.41 -13.27 -20.54
CA VAL A 248 5.76 -13.84 -19.35
C VAL A 248 6.72 -14.81 -18.68
N THR A 249 7.02 -14.58 -17.41
CA THR A 249 7.75 -15.46 -16.51
C THR A 249 6.76 -16.10 -15.55
N GLU A 250 6.82 -17.42 -15.42
CA GLU A 250 6.00 -18.23 -14.52
C GLU A 250 6.90 -19.04 -13.60
N HIS A 251 6.64 -18.91 -12.31
CA HIS A 251 7.22 -19.66 -11.20
C HIS A 251 6.07 -20.00 -10.23
N GLU A 252 6.22 -21.01 -9.37
CA GLU A 252 5.14 -21.36 -8.42
C GLU A 252 4.82 -20.21 -7.46
N ALA A 253 5.86 -19.53 -6.97
CA ALA A 253 5.77 -18.42 -6.04
C ALA A 253 5.48 -17.06 -6.70
N TYR A 254 5.72 -16.90 -8.01
CA TYR A 254 5.52 -15.61 -8.66
C TYR A 254 5.30 -15.70 -10.16
N ARG A 255 4.66 -14.66 -10.71
CA ARG A 255 4.50 -14.42 -12.14
C ARG A 255 4.92 -13.00 -12.44
N LEU A 256 5.67 -12.79 -13.52
CA LEU A 256 6.06 -11.48 -14.03
C LEU A 256 5.71 -11.40 -15.51
N ALA A 257 5.02 -10.35 -15.94
CA ALA A 257 4.74 -10.10 -17.35
C ALA A 257 5.07 -8.65 -17.73
N GLY A 258 5.44 -8.42 -19.00
CA GLY A 258 5.67 -7.10 -19.58
C GLY A 258 6.14 -7.19 -21.04
N ASP A 259 6.22 -6.06 -21.73
CA ASP A 259 6.60 -6.05 -23.16
C ASP A 259 8.09 -6.35 -23.38
N HIS A 260 8.92 -5.98 -22.41
CA HIS A 260 10.38 -6.03 -22.51
C HIS A 260 11.02 -6.31 -21.16
N VAL A 261 11.83 -7.37 -21.07
CA VAL A 261 12.54 -7.76 -19.85
C VAL A 261 14.03 -7.89 -20.13
N GLU A 262 14.85 -7.20 -19.35
CA GLU A 262 16.32 -7.29 -19.38
C GLU A 262 16.82 -7.88 -18.07
N VAL A 263 17.84 -8.72 -18.15
CA VAL A 263 18.56 -9.24 -16.99
C VAL A 263 20.07 -9.06 -17.22
N ASP A 264 20.72 -8.31 -16.34
CA ASP A 264 22.18 -8.21 -16.29
C ASP A 264 22.75 -9.18 -15.26
N PHE A 265 23.86 -9.82 -15.64
CA PHE A 265 24.56 -10.79 -14.83
C PHE A 265 25.96 -10.29 -14.48
N GLU A 266 26.38 -10.55 -13.25
CA GLU A 266 27.74 -10.35 -12.78
C GLU A 266 28.48 -11.69 -12.77
N ARG A 267 29.71 -11.68 -13.29
CA ARG A 267 30.55 -12.89 -13.35
C ARG A 267 30.99 -13.28 -11.94
N ASP A 268 30.87 -14.56 -11.60
CA ASP A 268 31.42 -15.07 -10.34
C ASP A 268 32.97 -15.04 -10.42
N PRO A 269 33.65 -14.33 -9.50
CA PRO A 269 35.11 -14.29 -9.50
C PRO A 269 35.76 -15.63 -9.13
N ALA A 270 35.05 -16.52 -8.42
CA ALA A 270 35.54 -17.85 -8.03
C ALA A 270 35.37 -18.89 -9.15
N ASP A 271 34.30 -18.79 -9.93
CA ASP A 271 34.06 -19.61 -11.11
C ASP A 271 33.68 -18.74 -12.32
N PRO A 272 34.61 -18.47 -13.27
CA PRO A 272 34.34 -17.64 -14.43
C PRO A 272 33.24 -18.17 -15.36
N ARG A 273 32.78 -19.42 -15.16
CA ARG A 273 31.68 -20.06 -15.89
C ARG A 273 30.31 -19.85 -15.22
N ARG A 274 30.30 -19.30 -14.01
CA ARG A 274 29.08 -18.92 -13.30
C ARG A 274 28.87 -17.41 -13.40
N ALA A 275 27.61 -17.01 -13.42
CA ALA A 275 27.22 -15.62 -13.32
C ALA A 275 25.91 -15.53 -12.55
N THR A 276 25.81 -14.52 -11.70
CA THR A 276 24.64 -14.26 -10.86
C THR A 276 23.89 -13.05 -11.41
N PRO A 277 22.56 -13.11 -11.55
CA PRO A 277 21.79 -11.95 -11.96
C PRO A 277 21.89 -10.86 -10.89
N ARG A 278 22.05 -9.61 -11.33
CA ARG A 278 22.24 -8.43 -10.47
C ARG A 278 21.17 -7.37 -10.69
N LEU A 279 20.66 -7.28 -11.91
CA LEU A 279 19.68 -6.27 -12.28
C LEU A 279 18.62 -6.91 -13.17
N LEU A 280 17.36 -6.70 -12.82
CA LEU A 280 16.21 -7.04 -13.63
C LEU A 280 15.48 -5.75 -13.99
N LEU A 281 15.28 -5.51 -15.28
CA LEU A 281 14.53 -4.37 -15.79
C LEU A 281 13.33 -4.88 -16.58
N ALA A 282 12.11 -4.55 -16.18
CA ALA A 282 10.91 -4.82 -16.97
C ALA A 282 10.27 -3.50 -17.42
N ARG A 283 9.76 -3.46 -18.65
CA ARG A 283 9.09 -2.28 -19.24
C ARG A 283 7.87 -2.70 -20.05
N GLY A 284 6.90 -1.79 -20.09
CA GLY A 284 5.66 -1.92 -20.87
C GLY A 284 4.64 -2.81 -20.15
N GLN A 285 3.61 -2.19 -19.57
CA GLN A 285 2.51 -2.86 -18.84
C GLN A 285 3.01 -3.98 -17.91
N VAL A 286 4.00 -3.64 -17.08
CA VAL A 286 4.60 -4.60 -16.16
C VAL A 286 3.56 -5.01 -15.15
N THR A 287 3.32 -6.32 -15.04
CA THR A 287 2.51 -6.90 -13.97
C THR A 287 3.32 -7.97 -13.26
N ALA A 288 3.31 -7.95 -11.94
CA ALA A 288 3.89 -9.00 -11.13
C ALA A 288 2.84 -9.49 -10.13
N SER A 289 2.82 -10.79 -9.86
CA SER A 289 1.93 -11.35 -8.84
C SER A 289 2.64 -12.44 -8.06
N GLN A 290 2.43 -12.47 -6.77
CA GLN A 290 2.82 -13.52 -5.83
C GLN A 290 1.58 -13.87 -4.98
N PRO A 291 1.54 -15.00 -4.26
CA PRO A 291 0.47 -15.28 -3.30
C PRO A 291 0.22 -14.06 -2.41
N GLY A 292 -1.03 -13.61 -2.33
CA GLY A 292 -1.44 -12.46 -1.51
C GLY A 292 -1.09 -11.08 -2.06
N MET A 293 -0.33 -10.92 -3.15
CA MET A 293 0.06 -9.59 -3.65
C MET A 293 0.09 -9.50 -5.18
N THR A 294 -0.49 -8.43 -5.73
CA THR A 294 -0.34 -8.05 -7.14
C THR A 294 0.29 -6.67 -7.27
N PHE A 295 1.05 -6.48 -8.34
CA PHE A 295 1.82 -5.28 -8.62
C PHE A 295 1.68 -4.94 -10.11
N ALA A 296 1.51 -3.66 -10.43
CA ALA A 296 1.48 -3.14 -11.79
C ALA A 296 2.24 -1.81 -11.89
N ALA A 297 2.95 -1.59 -13.00
CA ALA A 297 3.65 -0.34 -13.34
C ALA A 297 4.01 -0.29 -14.84
N GLN A 298 4.47 0.84 -15.38
CA GLN A 298 5.04 0.86 -16.74
C GLN A 298 6.52 0.46 -16.78
N LYS A 299 7.24 0.65 -15.68
CA LYS A 299 8.65 0.29 -15.56
C LYS A 299 8.95 -0.24 -14.16
N LEU A 300 9.73 -1.31 -14.12
CA LEU A 300 10.24 -1.96 -12.93
C LEU A 300 11.75 -2.14 -13.06
N ASP A 301 12.49 -1.72 -12.04
CA ASP A 301 13.93 -1.92 -11.89
C ASP A 301 14.16 -2.60 -10.54
N ALA A 302 14.57 -3.87 -10.57
CA ALA A 302 14.88 -4.65 -9.39
C ALA A 302 16.38 -4.96 -9.35
N THR A 303 17.04 -4.48 -8.31
CA THR A 303 18.42 -4.84 -7.99
C THR A 303 18.40 -6.11 -7.14
N LEU A 304 19.14 -7.12 -7.59
CA LEU A 304 19.28 -8.41 -6.95
C LEU A 304 20.66 -8.48 -6.29
N GLN A 305 20.74 -9.09 -5.13
CA GLN A 305 21.99 -9.36 -4.44
C GLN A 305 22.03 -10.78 -3.92
N PRO A 306 23.23 -11.35 -3.74
CA PRO A 306 23.36 -12.60 -3.03
C PRO A 306 22.77 -12.49 -1.63
N ARG A 307 21.85 -13.38 -1.25
CA ARG A 307 21.33 -13.49 0.11
C ARG A 307 22.51 -13.73 1.04
N ALA A 308 22.69 -12.86 2.03
CA ALA A 308 23.72 -13.08 3.04
C ALA A 308 23.47 -14.43 3.72
N ALA A 309 24.53 -15.20 4.02
CA ALA A 309 24.41 -16.48 4.70
C ALA A 309 23.81 -16.27 6.11
N GLY A 310 22.48 -16.31 6.19
CA GLY A 310 21.72 -16.29 7.43
C GLY A 310 21.70 -17.66 8.11
N PRO A 311 21.19 -17.74 9.36
CA PRO A 311 20.91 -19.03 9.99
C PRO A 311 19.98 -19.85 9.09
N ALA A 312 20.28 -21.14 8.92
CA ALA A 312 19.68 -22.02 7.92
C ALA A 312 18.16 -22.30 8.09
N GLU A 313 17.49 -21.71 9.09
CA GLU A 313 16.11 -22.05 9.45
C GLU A 313 15.04 -21.30 8.63
N ASP A 314 15.37 -20.19 7.94
CA ASP A 314 14.42 -19.40 7.12
C ASP A 314 14.64 -19.52 5.60
N GLN A 315 15.11 -20.68 5.13
CA GLN A 315 15.24 -20.97 3.70
C GLN A 315 13.87 -21.33 3.12
N ILE A 316 13.27 -20.40 2.36
CA ILE A 316 12.13 -20.71 1.49
C ILE A 316 12.69 -21.50 0.31
N ASP A 317 12.42 -22.80 0.29
CA ASP A 317 12.78 -23.70 -0.81
C ASP A 317 12.05 -23.27 -2.10
N GLY A 318 12.77 -23.06 -3.20
CA GLY A 318 12.16 -22.94 -4.54
C GLY A 318 12.83 -21.93 -5.49
N LEU A 319 13.33 -20.81 -4.98
CA LEU A 319 14.30 -19.98 -5.70
C LEU A 319 15.68 -20.54 -5.35
N SER A 320 16.58 -20.80 -6.31
CA SER A 320 17.95 -21.22 -5.98
C SER A 320 18.51 -20.26 -4.92
N GLY A 321 18.63 -20.74 -3.67
CA GLY A 321 18.47 -19.99 -2.41
C GLY A 321 19.52 -18.93 -2.08
N GLU A 322 20.08 -18.29 -3.09
CA GLU A 322 21.19 -17.38 -3.04
C GLU A 322 20.83 -15.95 -3.42
N LEU A 323 19.61 -15.62 -3.86
CA LEU A 323 19.30 -14.25 -4.30
C LEU A 323 18.14 -13.64 -3.52
N GLU A 324 18.31 -12.39 -3.14
CA GLU A 324 17.26 -11.55 -2.57
C GLU A 324 17.14 -10.24 -3.33
N VAL A 325 15.97 -9.62 -3.25
CA VAL A 325 15.72 -8.31 -3.86
C VAL A 325 16.25 -7.22 -2.92
N ALA A 326 17.36 -6.62 -3.30
CA ALA A 326 17.98 -5.54 -2.52
C ALA A 326 17.21 -4.22 -2.63
N ARG A 327 16.65 -3.96 -3.82
CA ARG A 327 15.97 -2.69 -4.12
C ARG A 327 15.01 -2.87 -5.29
N VAL A 328 13.84 -2.27 -5.17
CA VAL A 328 12.85 -2.18 -6.24
C VAL A 328 12.55 -0.71 -6.52
N VAL A 329 12.54 -0.32 -7.79
CA VAL A 329 12.04 0.97 -8.26
C VAL A 329 10.98 0.72 -9.32
N ALA A 330 9.76 1.16 -9.02
CA ALA A 330 8.66 1.16 -9.96
C ALA A 330 8.35 2.59 -10.39
N GLU A 331 8.07 2.81 -11.67
CA GLU A 331 7.75 4.13 -12.22
C GLU A 331 6.51 4.06 -13.13
N GLN A 332 5.70 5.10 -13.05
CA GLN A 332 4.48 5.39 -13.80
C GLN A 332 3.35 4.40 -13.54
N GLU A 333 2.20 4.92 -13.10
CA GLU A 333 0.97 4.16 -12.83
C GLU A 333 1.21 2.98 -11.87
N VAL A 334 2.03 3.20 -10.83
CA VAL A 334 2.32 2.14 -9.86
C VAL A 334 1.05 1.83 -9.10
N ARG A 335 0.66 0.55 -9.11
CA ARG A 335 -0.42 0.00 -8.31
C ARG A 335 0.05 -1.27 -7.62
N VAL A 336 -0.15 -1.37 -6.32
CA VAL A 336 0.08 -2.58 -5.54
C VAL A 336 -1.21 -2.94 -4.83
N THR A 337 -1.60 -4.20 -4.84
CA THR A 337 -2.75 -4.70 -4.06
C THR A 337 -2.26 -5.84 -3.19
N ILE A 338 -2.47 -5.71 -1.88
CA ILE A 338 -2.11 -6.69 -0.86
C ILE A 338 -3.41 -7.31 -0.36
N GLN A 339 -3.72 -8.51 -0.85
CA GLN A 339 -5.00 -9.20 -0.62
C GLN A 339 -5.21 -9.53 0.86
N GLU A 340 -4.17 -9.95 1.57
CA GLU A 340 -4.25 -10.32 2.99
C GLU A 340 -4.70 -9.16 3.88
N GLN A 341 -4.31 -7.93 3.51
CA GLN A 341 -4.66 -6.70 4.24
C GLN A 341 -5.81 -5.93 3.60
N ASN A 342 -6.36 -6.42 2.49
CA ASN A 342 -7.27 -5.67 1.60
C ASN A 342 -6.74 -4.25 1.28
N ALA A 343 -5.41 -4.10 1.19
CA ALA A 343 -4.75 -2.82 1.02
C ALA A 343 -4.44 -2.55 -0.46
N THR A 344 -4.56 -1.30 -0.87
CA THR A 344 -4.17 -0.83 -2.20
C THR A 344 -3.24 0.36 -2.10
N VAL A 345 -2.14 0.31 -2.84
CA VAL A 345 -1.16 1.40 -2.95
C VAL A 345 -1.20 1.92 -4.38
N THR A 346 -1.27 3.23 -4.54
CA THR A 346 -1.10 3.90 -5.84
C THR A 346 -0.07 5.02 -5.75
N ALA A 347 0.81 5.11 -6.74
CA ALA A 347 1.85 6.14 -6.78
C ALA A 347 2.34 6.40 -8.20
N ALA A 348 2.99 7.54 -8.42
CA ALA A 348 3.73 7.80 -9.66
C ALA A 348 5.08 7.07 -9.68
N ARG A 349 5.67 6.87 -8.50
CA ARG A 349 6.90 6.10 -8.31
C ARG A 349 6.91 5.44 -6.95
N LEU A 350 7.44 4.22 -6.88
CA LEU A 350 7.66 3.48 -5.64
C LEU A 350 9.12 3.07 -5.57
N ILE A 351 9.73 3.21 -4.40
CA ILE A 351 11.06 2.69 -4.08
C ILE A 351 10.91 1.80 -2.86
N ALA A 352 11.16 0.50 -3.00
CA ALA A 352 11.23 -0.43 -1.88
C ALA A 352 12.69 -0.82 -1.64
N LEU A 353 13.08 -0.85 -0.37
CA LEU A 353 14.38 -1.31 0.12
C LEU A 353 14.10 -2.45 1.12
N PRO A 354 13.85 -3.68 0.65
CA PRO A 354 13.46 -4.79 1.53
C PRO A 354 14.45 -5.06 2.68
N PRO A 355 15.79 -5.00 2.49
CA PRO A 355 16.74 -5.18 3.59
C PRO A 355 16.66 -4.10 4.68
N GLU A 356 16.11 -2.92 4.36
CA GLU A 356 15.91 -1.80 5.29
C GLU A 356 14.44 -1.71 5.76
N GLU A 357 13.58 -2.65 5.34
CA GLU A 357 12.14 -2.66 5.62
C GLU A 357 11.47 -1.31 5.35
N THR A 358 11.93 -0.62 4.30
CA THR A 358 11.50 0.74 3.97
C THR A 358 10.84 0.78 2.59
N VAL A 359 9.70 1.47 2.51
CA VAL A 359 8.99 1.76 1.25
C VAL A 359 8.75 3.26 1.14
N GLU A 360 9.17 3.86 0.03
CA GLU A 360 8.88 5.26 -0.31
C GLU A 360 7.96 5.34 -1.52
N LEU A 361 6.84 6.03 -1.36
CA LEU A 361 5.84 6.29 -2.39
C LEU A 361 5.92 7.77 -2.77
N PHE A 362 5.92 8.06 -4.07
CA PHE A 362 5.99 9.42 -4.60
C PHE A 362 4.77 9.69 -5.49
N GLY A 363 4.02 10.73 -5.16
CA GLY A 363 3.02 11.34 -6.01
C GLY A 363 3.61 12.38 -6.96
N THR A 364 2.77 12.98 -7.79
CA THR A 364 3.02 14.18 -8.59
C THR A 364 2.22 15.36 -8.04
N ASP A 365 2.37 16.55 -8.65
CA ASP A 365 1.49 17.68 -8.36
C ASP A 365 0.03 17.43 -8.79
N GLU A 366 -0.21 16.51 -9.73
CA GLU A 366 -1.54 16.19 -10.28
C GLU A 366 -2.21 15.01 -9.57
N ALA A 367 -1.42 14.09 -9.00
CA ALA A 367 -1.91 12.88 -8.33
C ALA A 367 -1.01 12.53 -7.14
N LEU A 368 -1.55 12.59 -5.93
CA LEU A 368 -0.85 12.17 -4.72
C LEU A 368 -0.58 10.66 -4.72
N ALA A 369 0.46 10.23 -4.01
CA ALA A 369 0.57 8.82 -3.63
C ALA A 369 -0.53 8.52 -2.60
N VAL A 370 -1.17 7.36 -2.71
CA VAL A 370 -2.27 6.93 -1.85
C VAL A 370 -1.99 5.52 -1.35
N LEU A 371 -2.10 5.33 -0.04
CA LEU A 371 -2.21 4.06 0.64
C LEU A 371 -3.65 3.95 1.17
N GLU A 372 -4.38 2.94 0.74
CA GLU A 372 -5.77 2.70 1.10
C GLU A 372 -5.88 1.32 1.75
N GLN A 373 -6.57 1.25 2.88
CA GLN A 373 -6.86 0.06 3.67
C GLN A 373 -8.36 0.10 4.02
N PRO A 374 -8.97 -1.00 4.48
CA PRO A 374 -10.38 -1.01 4.88
C PRO A 374 -10.73 0.09 5.89
N GLU A 375 -9.84 0.31 6.86
CA GLU A 375 -10.05 1.22 7.99
C GLU A 375 -9.64 2.67 7.69
N GLY A 376 -9.01 2.93 6.54
CA GLY A 376 -8.48 4.26 6.30
C GLY A 376 -7.74 4.48 4.99
N ARG A 377 -7.47 5.75 4.74
CA ARG A 377 -6.79 6.24 3.55
C ARG A 377 -5.74 7.26 3.96
N LEU A 378 -4.52 7.10 3.46
CA LEU A 378 -3.43 8.05 3.62
C LEU A 378 -2.96 8.51 2.24
N ALA A 379 -2.95 9.81 2.00
CA ALA A 379 -2.46 10.38 0.77
C ALA A 379 -1.47 11.52 1.00
N GLY A 380 -0.47 11.61 0.12
CA GLY A 380 0.54 12.65 0.21
C GLY A 380 1.49 12.69 -0.98
N ARG A 381 2.32 13.75 -1.04
CA ARG A 381 3.31 13.91 -2.11
C ARG A 381 4.45 12.91 -2.01
N ARG A 382 4.91 12.65 -0.80
CA ARG A 382 5.90 11.60 -0.50
C ARG A 382 5.52 10.91 0.80
N ILE A 383 5.22 9.63 0.73
CA ILE A 383 4.94 8.78 1.89
C ILE A 383 6.14 7.86 2.08
N ARG A 384 6.72 7.84 3.27
CA ARG A 384 7.78 6.90 3.66
C ARG A 384 7.26 6.04 4.79
N LEU A 385 7.24 4.74 4.54
CA LEU A 385 6.90 3.67 5.48
C LEU A 385 8.20 3.01 5.92
N ASP A 386 8.49 3.02 7.22
CA ASP A 386 9.61 2.35 7.86
C ASP A 386 9.01 1.28 8.77
N GLN A 387 8.97 0.05 8.29
CA GLN A 387 8.27 -1.05 8.95
C GLN A 387 9.04 -1.52 10.20
N ALA A 388 10.37 -1.57 10.15
CA ALA A 388 11.20 -1.89 11.31
C ALA A 388 11.02 -0.90 12.47
N ALA A 389 10.85 0.39 12.15
CA ALA A 389 10.55 1.43 13.14
C ALA A 389 9.06 1.64 13.40
N GLU A 390 8.18 0.91 12.71
CA GLU A 390 6.73 1.08 12.71
C GLU A 390 6.28 2.55 12.55
N ARG A 391 6.96 3.25 11.64
CA ARG A 391 6.80 4.69 11.46
C ARG A 391 6.39 5.03 10.04
N VAL A 392 5.41 5.91 9.92
CA VAL A 392 5.00 6.53 8.67
C VAL A 392 5.31 8.01 8.71
N THR A 393 5.86 8.54 7.63
CA THR A 393 6.06 9.98 7.46
C THR A 393 5.52 10.42 6.11
N VAL A 394 4.84 11.56 6.09
CA VAL A 394 4.37 12.19 4.87
C VAL A 394 4.98 13.57 4.75
N GLU A 395 5.77 13.80 3.71
CA GLU A 395 6.37 15.10 3.42
C GLU A 395 5.47 15.89 2.46
N GLY A 396 5.18 17.14 2.81
CA GLY A 396 4.30 18.05 2.07
C GLY A 396 2.83 17.90 2.45
N ALA A 397 1.99 18.57 1.67
CA ALA A 397 0.54 18.51 1.79
C ALA A 397 0.02 17.09 1.58
N GLY A 398 -1.00 16.73 2.36
CA GLY A 398 -1.61 15.41 2.32
C GLY A 398 -2.98 15.38 3.01
N ASP A 399 -3.58 14.21 2.97
CA ASP A 399 -4.84 13.93 3.65
C ASP A 399 -4.82 12.53 4.28
N PHE A 400 -5.53 12.39 5.39
CA PHE A 400 -5.69 11.16 6.15
C PHE A 400 -7.17 10.99 6.45
N ALA A 401 -7.72 9.83 6.18
CA ALA A 401 -9.06 9.45 6.57
C ALA A 401 -9.00 8.15 7.38
N HIS A 402 -9.75 8.06 8.46
CA HIS A 402 -9.87 6.87 9.30
C HIS A 402 -11.32 6.64 9.69
N GLN A 403 -11.77 5.40 9.59
CA GLN A 403 -13.08 4.99 10.03
C GLN A 403 -13.10 4.89 11.56
N LEU A 404 -14.03 5.59 12.21
CA LEU A 404 -14.14 5.68 13.67
C LEU A 404 -14.97 4.53 14.26
N ASP A 405 -15.96 4.05 13.52
CA ASP A 405 -16.82 2.94 13.90
C ASP A 405 -16.97 1.94 12.75
N GLU A 406 -16.68 0.67 13.00
CA GLU A 406 -16.87 -0.40 12.02
C GLU A 406 -18.37 -0.62 11.71
N ALA A 407 -19.25 -0.34 12.67
CA ALA A 407 -20.69 -0.47 12.51
C ALA A 407 -21.31 0.67 11.68
N ASP A 408 -20.68 1.85 11.65
CA ASP A 408 -21.10 3.00 10.85
C ASP A 408 -20.00 3.40 9.84
N PRO A 409 -20.09 2.97 8.57
CA PRO A 409 -19.09 3.32 7.55
C PRO A 409 -19.06 4.82 7.20
N ASP A 410 -20.07 5.59 7.60
CA ASP A 410 -20.08 7.04 7.43
C ASP A 410 -19.37 7.76 8.60
N ALA A 411 -19.05 7.04 9.69
CA ALA A 411 -18.30 7.55 10.82
C ALA A 411 -16.80 7.68 10.48
N VAL A 412 -16.38 8.84 9.98
CA VAL A 412 -15.03 9.06 9.43
C VAL A 412 -14.39 10.30 10.03
N LEU A 413 -13.15 10.15 10.50
CA LEU A 413 -12.22 11.24 10.79
C LEU A 413 -11.39 11.54 9.54
N SER A 414 -11.45 12.77 9.03
CA SER A 414 -10.64 13.25 7.91
C SER A 414 -9.74 14.41 8.34
N VAL A 415 -8.42 14.29 8.19
CA VAL A 415 -7.44 15.32 8.50
C VAL A 415 -6.70 15.73 7.23
N ILE A 416 -6.64 17.03 6.94
CA ILE A 416 -5.82 17.60 5.87
C ILE A 416 -4.76 18.52 6.47
N TRP A 417 -3.58 18.58 5.84
CA TRP A 417 -2.44 19.42 6.26
C TRP A 417 -1.63 19.89 5.05
N ASP A 418 -0.76 20.89 5.24
CA ASP A 418 0.03 21.49 4.15
C ASP A 418 1.56 21.23 4.21
N GLN A 419 2.12 20.86 5.36
CA GLN A 419 3.58 20.72 5.54
C GLN A 419 4.07 19.29 5.72
N ARG A 420 3.62 18.58 6.77
CA ARG A 420 4.06 17.21 7.03
C ARG A 420 3.13 16.49 8.00
N MET A 421 3.19 15.16 7.96
CA MET A 421 2.58 14.27 8.95
C MET A 421 3.59 13.21 9.40
N THR A 422 3.52 12.81 10.66
CA THR A 422 4.26 11.67 11.20
C THR A 422 3.32 10.80 12.00
N PHE A 423 3.41 9.48 11.84
CA PHE A 423 2.68 8.49 12.63
C PHE A 423 3.64 7.44 13.16
N ASP A 424 3.64 7.25 14.47
CA ASP A 424 4.39 6.21 15.17
C ASP A 424 3.38 5.18 15.66
N ASN A 425 3.26 4.08 14.93
CA ASN A 425 2.24 3.06 15.18
C ASN A 425 2.45 2.39 16.54
N ARG A 426 3.71 2.17 16.92
CA ARG A 426 4.07 1.60 18.21
C ARG A 426 3.61 2.46 19.38
N ALA A 427 3.74 3.78 19.26
CA ALA A 427 3.26 4.73 20.27
C ALA A 427 1.76 5.02 20.15
N GLY A 428 1.15 4.71 18.99
CA GLY A 428 -0.19 5.15 18.62
C GLY A 428 -0.28 6.67 18.48
N GLU A 429 0.77 7.34 18.01
CA GLU A 429 0.83 8.80 17.98
C GLU A 429 0.92 9.34 16.54
N ALA A 430 -0.01 10.22 16.17
CA ALA A 430 0.02 10.98 14.92
C ALA A 430 0.26 12.47 15.19
N ALA A 431 1.10 13.12 14.39
CA ALA A 431 1.30 14.56 14.43
C ALA A 431 1.21 15.15 13.03
N PHE A 432 0.38 16.18 12.90
CA PHE A 432 0.08 16.90 11.67
C PHE A 432 0.55 18.34 11.80
N TYR A 433 1.15 18.87 10.74
CA TYR A 433 1.76 20.20 10.74
C TYR A 433 1.32 21.00 9.53
N GLY A 434 0.97 22.26 9.79
CA GLY A 434 0.72 23.29 8.81
C GLY A 434 -0.73 23.31 8.31
N ALA A 435 -1.43 24.42 8.60
CA ALA A 435 -2.83 24.68 8.26
C ALA A 435 -3.73 23.42 8.39
N VAL A 436 -3.65 22.76 9.55
CA VAL A 436 -4.33 21.49 9.79
C VAL A 436 -5.83 21.75 9.90
N ARG A 437 -6.62 20.94 9.19
CA ARG A 437 -8.07 20.89 9.34
C ARG A 437 -8.50 19.44 9.52
N ALA A 438 -9.07 19.13 10.67
CA ALA A 438 -9.67 17.85 10.97
C ALA A 438 -11.20 17.98 10.93
N ASN A 439 -11.88 17.07 10.26
CA ASN A 439 -13.33 16.97 10.26
C ASN A 439 -13.71 15.57 10.72
N SER A 440 -14.69 15.46 11.60
CA SER A 440 -15.28 14.19 11.99
C SER A 440 -16.75 14.19 11.61
N VAL A 441 -17.22 13.09 11.04
CA VAL A 441 -18.63 12.81 10.81
C VAL A 441 -18.97 11.55 11.58
N GLU A 442 -20.08 11.52 12.30
CA GLU A 442 -20.64 10.32 12.95
C GLU A 442 -22.17 10.43 12.88
N GLY A 443 -22.81 9.54 12.12
CA GLY A 443 -24.22 9.70 11.75
C GLY A 443 -24.54 11.06 11.13
N SER A 444 -25.32 11.88 11.83
CA SER A 444 -25.70 13.23 11.40
C SER A 444 -24.88 14.35 12.05
N ASP A 445 -24.02 14.00 13.00
CA ASP A 445 -23.25 14.95 13.78
C ASP A 445 -21.91 15.20 13.08
N THR A 446 -21.49 16.46 13.13
CA THR A 446 -20.27 16.90 12.44
C THR A 446 -19.43 17.74 13.38
N SER A 447 -18.12 17.52 13.37
CA SER A 447 -17.17 18.41 14.01
C SER A 447 -16.07 18.82 13.06
N GLU A 448 -15.53 20.01 13.26
CA GLU A 448 -14.45 20.60 12.50
C GLU A 448 -13.46 21.25 13.48
N LEU A 449 -12.17 20.97 13.31
CA LEU A 449 -11.07 21.56 14.05
C LEU A 449 -10.06 22.12 13.07
N THR A 450 -9.68 23.39 13.24
CA THR A 450 -8.55 24.00 12.54
C THR A 450 -7.43 24.34 13.53
N ALA A 451 -6.17 24.15 13.15
CA ALA A 451 -5.00 24.48 13.96
C ALA A 451 -3.73 24.63 13.10
N ASP A 452 -2.64 25.17 13.67
CA ASP A 452 -1.33 25.13 13.00
C ASP A 452 -0.67 23.76 13.15
N GLN A 453 -0.88 23.11 14.29
CA GLN A 453 -0.40 21.76 14.59
C GLN A 453 -1.47 20.99 15.34
N LEU A 454 -1.56 19.70 15.04
CA LEU A 454 -2.46 18.75 15.70
C LEU A 454 -1.67 17.49 16.05
N ALA A 455 -1.66 17.10 17.31
CA ALA A 455 -1.21 15.79 17.74
C ALA A 455 -2.41 14.96 18.19
N LEU A 456 -2.50 13.72 17.74
CA LEU A 456 -3.49 12.73 18.15
C LEU A 456 -2.75 11.54 18.76
N ALA A 457 -3.26 11.01 19.87
CA ALA A 457 -2.85 9.70 20.37
C ALA A 457 -4.04 8.76 20.34
N PHE A 458 -3.84 7.58 19.79
CA PHE A 458 -4.79 6.47 19.70
C PHE A 458 -4.51 5.46 20.81
N GLU A 459 -5.50 4.64 21.12
CA GLU A 459 -5.30 3.47 21.97
C GLU A 459 -4.36 2.47 21.27
N PRO A 460 -3.23 2.07 21.88
CA PRO A 460 -2.28 1.17 21.23
C PRO A 460 -2.92 -0.19 20.92
N GLN A 461 -2.88 -0.63 19.68
CA GLN A 461 -3.23 -2.00 19.34
C GLN A 461 -2.03 -2.92 19.61
N PRO A 462 -2.19 -4.01 20.37
CA PRO A 462 -1.12 -4.98 20.57
C PRO A 462 -0.85 -5.71 19.24
N LEU A 463 0.32 -5.45 18.63
CA LEU A 463 0.72 -6.02 17.34
C LEU A 463 0.94 -7.54 17.39
N ASP A 464 1.29 -8.09 18.55
CA ASP A 464 1.71 -9.49 18.71
C ASP A 464 0.56 -10.42 19.17
N ALA A 465 -0.70 -10.05 18.95
CA ALA A 465 -1.82 -10.90 19.39
C ALA A 465 -1.85 -12.27 18.68
N GLU A 466 -1.19 -12.41 17.52
CA GLU A 466 -1.02 -13.71 16.84
C GLU A 466 -0.13 -14.69 17.61
N ASP A 467 0.86 -14.23 18.39
CA ASP A 467 1.68 -15.13 19.22
C ASP A 467 0.95 -15.57 20.52
N ALA A 468 -0.16 -14.91 20.86
CA ALA A 468 -1.04 -15.35 21.93
C ALA A 468 -2.02 -16.45 21.50
N ALA A 469 -2.01 -16.89 20.23
CA ALA A 469 -2.93 -17.85 19.60
C ALA A 469 -2.86 -19.30 20.16
N GLY A 470 -2.16 -19.54 21.27
CA GLY A 470 -2.27 -20.79 22.02
C GLY A 470 -3.57 -20.94 22.83
N ALA A 471 -4.37 -19.87 22.94
CA ALA A 471 -5.68 -19.92 23.57
C ALA A 471 -6.76 -19.83 22.49
N GLU A 472 -7.65 -20.83 22.43
CA GLU A 472 -8.89 -20.84 21.64
C GLU A 472 -9.87 -19.76 22.14
N SER A 473 -9.48 -18.49 22.10
CA SER A 473 -10.39 -17.37 22.32
C SER A 473 -11.17 -17.14 21.04
N ASP A 474 -12.50 -17.24 21.12
CA ASP A 474 -13.43 -16.79 20.10
C ASP A 474 -12.93 -15.51 19.44
N GLU A 475 -12.91 -15.54 18.11
CA GLU A 475 -12.45 -14.54 17.14
C GLU A 475 -13.17 -13.19 17.35
N ALA A 476 -12.85 -12.50 18.45
CA ALA A 476 -13.34 -11.17 18.73
C ALA A 476 -12.63 -10.21 17.77
N ALA A 477 -13.41 -9.58 16.89
CA ALA A 477 -12.93 -8.54 16.01
C ALA A 477 -12.10 -7.51 16.81
N PRO A 478 -10.97 -7.02 16.27
CA PRO A 478 -10.17 -6.01 16.95
C PRO A 478 -11.05 -4.80 17.29
N ALA A 479 -10.97 -4.32 18.53
CA ALA A 479 -11.72 -3.14 18.92
C ALA A 479 -11.30 -1.93 18.07
N PRO A 480 -12.24 -1.07 17.65
CA PRO A 480 -11.92 0.12 16.87
C PRO A 480 -10.96 1.03 17.64
N GLN A 481 -10.00 1.63 16.94
CA GLN A 481 -9.02 2.52 17.55
C GLN A 481 -9.71 3.81 18.03
N ARG A 482 -9.65 4.06 19.33
CA ARG A 482 -10.22 5.28 19.94
C ARG A 482 -9.15 6.34 20.12
N ILE A 483 -9.53 7.61 19.92
CA ILE A 483 -8.66 8.75 20.22
C ILE A 483 -8.58 8.90 21.74
N ARG A 484 -7.41 8.62 22.30
CA ARG A 484 -7.09 8.78 23.73
C ARG A 484 -6.78 10.23 24.08
N SER A 485 -6.09 10.96 23.21
CA SER A 485 -5.80 12.37 23.46
C SER A 485 -5.62 13.16 22.19
N LEU A 486 -5.88 14.46 22.27
CA LEU A 486 -5.66 15.42 21.19
C LEU A 486 -4.98 16.66 21.77
N ASP A 487 -4.01 17.22 21.06
CA ASP A 487 -3.35 18.49 21.39
C ASP A 487 -3.22 19.34 20.12
N ALA A 488 -4.05 20.38 20.04
CA ALA A 488 -4.07 21.34 18.95
C ALA A 488 -3.44 22.66 19.41
N THR A 489 -2.55 23.24 18.60
CA THR A 489 -1.86 24.50 18.91
C THR A 489 -1.86 25.47 17.72
N GLY A 490 -1.77 26.77 18.01
CA GLY A 490 -1.79 27.83 17.00
C GLY A 490 -3.12 28.59 17.02
N GLU A 491 -3.65 28.95 15.86
CA GLU A 491 -5.01 29.50 15.76
C GLU A 491 -6.05 28.37 15.82
N VAL A 492 -6.33 27.88 17.04
CA VAL A 492 -7.26 26.75 17.21
C VAL A 492 -8.70 27.23 17.18
N ALA A 493 -9.50 26.63 16.29
CA ALA A 493 -10.95 26.76 16.27
C ALA A 493 -11.57 25.37 16.13
N PHE A 494 -12.36 24.98 17.12
CA PHE A 494 -13.16 23.76 17.13
C PHE A 494 -14.63 24.12 17.02
N SER A 495 -15.36 23.48 16.12
CA SER A 495 -16.80 23.59 16.02
C SER A 495 -17.43 22.22 15.98
N ALA A 496 -18.54 22.05 16.69
CA ALA A 496 -19.35 20.84 16.66
C ALA A 496 -20.79 21.22 16.37
N THR A 497 -21.45 20.49 15.49
CA THR A 497 -22.84 20.69 15.12
C THR A 497 -23.55 19.35 15.25
N ALA A 498 -24.48 19.29 16.20
CA ALA A 498 -25.36 18.13 16.38
C ALA A 498 -26.62 18.35 15.54
N ALA A 499 -26.97 17.41 14.68
CA ALA A 499 -28.20 17.49 13.90
C ALA A 499 -29.38 16.85 14.65
N ASP A 500 -30.59 17.33 14.37
CA ASP A 500 -31.80 16.68 14.84
C ASP A 500 -32.40 15.85 13.69
N PRO A 501 -32.27 14.50 13.70
CA PRO A 501 -32.78 13.67 12.62
C PRO A 501 -34.30 13.78 12.47
N ALA A 502 -35.02 14.25 13.49
CA ALA A 502 -36.47 14.44 13.44
C ALA A 502 -36.89 15.75 12.75
N ARG A 503 -35.97 16.70 12.54
CA ARG A 503 -36.31 18.01 11.93
C ARG A 503 -36.11 18.00 10.42
N PRO A 504 -37.15 18.32 9.63
CA PRO A 504 -36.98 18.55 8.21
C PRO A 504 -36.08 19.78 8.00
N GLN A 505 -35.14 19.69 7.04
CA GLN A 505 -34.17 20.73 6.63
C GLN A 505 -32.81 20.74 7.34
N GLY A 506 -32.46 19.76 8.18
CA GLY A 506 -31.12 19.65 8.73
C GLY A 506 -30.72 20.84 9.61
N LEU A 507 -31.70 21.49 10.25
CA LEU A 507 -31.41 22.51 11.24
C LEU A 507 -30.67 21.86 12.42
N PRO A 508 -29.56 22.46 12.87
CA PRO A 508 -28.81 21.89 13.97
C PRO A 508 -29.66 21.93 15.24
N ARG A 509 -29.54 20.88 16.04
CA ARG A 509 -30.07 20.79 17.39
C ARG A 509 -29.28 21.69 18.33
N SER A 510 -27.96 21.63 18.20
CA SER A 510 -27.02 22.47 18.91
C SER A 510 -25.78 22.73 18.07
N ARG A 511 -25.13 23.86 18.34
CA ARG A 511 -23.81 24.19 17.81
C ARG A 511 -22.91 24.65 18.95
N LEU A 512 -21.68 24.16 18.94
CA LEU A 512 -20.60 24.60 19.80
C LEU A 512 -19.50 25.17 18.92
N LEU A 513 -18.91 26.29 19.33
CA LEU A 513 -17.68 26.84 18.78
C LEU A 513 -16.75 27.16 19.95
N LEU A 514 -15.53 26.66 19.91
CA LEU A 514 -14.47 26.83 20.89
C LEU A 514 -13.24 27.38 20.16
N GLU A 515 -12.67 28.48 20.66
CA GLU A 515 -11.46 29.07 20.09
C GLU A 515 -10.46 29.44 21.17
N GLY A 516 -9.18 29.28 20.87
CA GLY A 516 -8.08 29.64 21.74
C GLY A 516 -6.72 29.28 21.12
N PRO A 517 -5.60 29.60 21.80
CA PRO A 517 -4.27 29.33 21.24
C PRO A 517 -3.82 27.88 21.41
N ARG A 518 -4.46 27.12 22.31
CA ARG A 518 -4.22 25.69 22.51
C ARG A 518 -5.46 25.00 23.05
N LEU A 519 -5.82 23.88 22.44
CA LEU A 519 -6.90 22.99 22.89
C LEU A 519 -6.30 21.61 23.15
N THR A 520 -6.50 21.07 24.35
CA THR A 520 -6.14 19.70 24.68
C THR A 520 -7.39 18.91 25.03
N PHE A 521 -7.46 17.67 24.57
CA PHE A 521 -8.44 16.69 24.98
C PHE A 521 -7.73 15.45 25.53
N THR A 522 -8.27 14.85 26.57
CA THR A 522 -7.78 13.60 27.13
C THR A 522 -8.97 12.73 27.51
N ASN A 523 -8.91 11.47 27.08
CA ASN A 523 -9.81 10.37 27.41
C ASN A 523 -8.95 9.21 27.91
N ASP A 524 -8.47 9.32 29.15
CA ASP A 524 -7.63 8.31 29.77
C ASP A 524 -8.24 7.87 31.11
N GLN A 525 -8.33 6.56 31.32
CA GLN A 525 -8.86 5.95 32.56
C GLN A 525 -10.25 6.47 33.00
N GLY A 526 -11.11 6.84 32.05
CA GLY A 526 -12.44 7.37 32.31
C GLY A 526 -12.45 8.85 32.73
N VAL A 527 -11.31 9.54 32.64
CA VAL A 527 -11.25 11.01 32.70
C VAL A 527 -11.39 11.52 31.29
N GLU A 528 -12.48 12.25 31.05
CA GLU A 528 -12.74 12.89 29.77
C GLU A 528 -12.74 14.40 29.94
N GLN A 529 -11.66 15.06 29.50
CA GLN A 529 -11.42 16.47 29.81
C GLN A 529 -11.00 17.26 28.57
N VAL A 530 -11.61 18.42 28.36
CA VAL A 530 -11.19 19.43 27.39
C VAL A 530 -10.60 20.61 28.12
N ASN A 531 -9.43 21.07 27.69
CA ASN A 531 -8.85 22.33 28.18
C ASN A 531 -8.56 23.26 27.01
N VAL A 532 -8.98 24.51 27.15
CA VAL A 532 -8.55 25.62 26.28
C VAL A 532 -7.65 26.51 27.11
N LEU A 533 -6.36 26.53 26.79
CA LEU A 533 -5.35 27.27 27.55
C LEU A 533 -5.10 28.63 26.89
N GLY A 534 -5.12 29.70 27.67
CA GLY A 534 -5.00 31.07 27.20
C GLY A 534 -6.35 31.73 26.89
N ALA A 535 -6.29 32.98 26.42
CA ALA A 535 -7.48 33.75 26.07
C ALA A 535 -8.26 33.06 24.94
N GLY A 536 -9.58 32.98 25.10
CA GLY A 536 -10.42 32.23 24.18
C GLY A 536 -11.87 32.68 24.19
N ARG A 537 -12.67 32.02 23.35
CA ARG A 537 -14.12 32.18 23.31
C ARG A 537 -14.83 30.85 23.13
N MET A 538 -16.03 30.75 23.71
CA MET A 538 -16.93 29.63 23.52
C MET A 538 -18.32 30.17 23.16
N LEU A 539 -18.88 29.73 22.04
CA LEU A 539 -20.27 29.99 21.68
C LEU A 539 -21.05 28.69 21.71
N VAL A 540 -22.12 28.67 22.50
CA VAL A 540 -23.07 27.57 22.58
C VAL A 540 -24.41 28.05 22.05
N GLU A 541 -24.91 27.42 20.99
CA GLU A 541 -26.24 27.65 20.45
C GLU A 541 -27.08 26.39 20.67
N ASN A 542 -28.23 26.53 21.34
CA ASN A 542 -29.18 25.44 21.55
C ASN A 542 -30.54 25.81 20.95
N TYR A 543 -30.97 25.03 19.96
CA TYR A 543 -32.24 25.22 19.24
C TYR A 543 -33.28 24.16 19.56
N GLN A 544 -33.05 23.31 20.58
CA GLN A 544 -34.01 22.30 21.00
C GLN A 544 -35.29 22.98 21.44
N THR A 545 -36.39 22.71 20.74
CA THR A 545 -37.71 23.14 21.21
C THR A 545 -38.06 22.25 22.39
N ASN A 546 -38.00 22.78 23.61
CA ASN A 546 -38.55 22.09 24.76
C ASN A 546 -39.97 21.65 24.36
N PRO A 547 -40.28 20.34 24.34
CA PRO A 547 -41.63 19.91 24.10
C PRO A 547 -42.45 20.59 25.18
N LYS A 548 -43.29 21.57 24.78
CA LYS A 548 -44.18 22.27 25.71
C LYS A 548 -44.74 21.19 26.63
N PRO A 549 -44.48 21.25 27.96
CA PRO A 549 -44.91 20.19 28.86
C PRO A 549 -46.36 19.98 28.55
N ARG A 550 -46.64 18.85 27.89
CA ARG A 550 -47.90 18.65 27.18
C ARG A 550 -48.88 18.50 28.31
N ALA A 551 -49.47 19.62 28.74
CA ALA A 551 -50.18 19.77 29.99
C ALA A 551 -50.92 18.47 30.20
N GLU A 552 -50.36 17.61 31.05
CA GLU A 552 -50.85 16.26 31.17
C GLU A 552 -52.25 16.50 31.71
N LYS A 553 -53.22 16.42 30.81
CA LYS A 553 -54.61 16.37 31.17
C LYS A 553 -54.62 15.17 32.08
N ARG A 554 -54.63 15.44 33.39
CA ARG A 554 -55.11 14.53 34.42
C ARG A 554 -56.54 14.18 34.03
N SER A 555 -56.68 13.33 33.02
CA SER A 555 -57.80 12.44 32.89
C SER A 555 -57.64 11.47 34.05
N ALA A 556 -58.14 11.88 35.20
CA ALA A 556 -58.55 10.96 36.24
C ALA A 556 -59.70 10.13 35.65
N GLU A 557 -59.36 9.13 34.85
CA GLU A 557 -60.30 8.10 34.40
C GLU A 557 -60.33 7.05 35.51
N ALA A 558 -61.35 7.20 36.37
CA ALA A 558 -61.72 6.20 37.36
C ALA A 558 -62.17 4.91 36.65
N PRO A 559 -61.82 3.72 37.17
CA PRO A 559 -62.39 2.48 36.67
C PRO A 559 -63.80 2.25 37.27
N ASP A 560 -64.63 1.54 36.52
CA ASP A 560 -65.95 0.99 36.84
C ASP A 560 -67.20 1.89 36.75
N GLN A 561 -67.89 1.82 35.60
CA GLN A 561 -69.32 1.48 35.55
C GLN A 561 -69.79 1.08 34.13
N PRO A 562 -70.56 -0.02 33.97
CA PRO A 562 -71.20 -0.40 32.70
C PRO A 562 -72.52 0.37 32.46
N PRO A 563 -73.05 0.39 31.22
CA PRO A 563 -74.03 1.37 30.79
C PRO A 563 -75.47 0.97 31.13
N GLU A 564 -76.22 1.86 31.78
CA GLU A 564 -77.68 1.75 31.91
C GLU A 564 -78.39 3.02 31.41
N VAL A 565 -79.06 2.81 30.28
CA VAL A 565 -80.22 3.46 29.64
C VAL A 565 -80.79 4.78 30.23
N ALA A 566 -80.91 5.77 29.34
CA ALA A 566 -81.67 7.04 29.35
C ALA A 566 -83.16 6.91 29.84
N PRO A 567 -83.97 7.99 30.08
CA PRO A 567 -83.97 9.27 29.34
C PRO A 567 -84.44 10.58 30.04
N GLU A 568 -84.16 11.70 29.37
CA GLU A 568 -85.05 12.87 29.08
C GLU A 568 -85.84 13.56 30.22
N ALA A 569 -85.47 14.81 30.55
CA ALA A 569 -86.35 15.99 30.62
C ALA A 569 -85.59 17.29 31.03
N ALA A 570 -86.00 18.40 30.42
CA ALA A 570 -85.47 19.78 30.42
C ALA A 570 -85.71 20.58 31.74
N PRO A 571 -85.71 21.93 31.74
CA PRO A 571 -84.68 22.94 31.47
C PRO A 571 -84.44 23.85 32.71
N ASP A 572 -83.76 24.98 32.51
CA ASP A 572 -83.68 26.22 33.33
C ASP A 572 -82.44 26.50 34.20
N ALA A 573 -81.79 27.60 33.79
CA ALA A 573 -81.32 28.72 34.60
C ALA A 573 -80.28 28.48 35.71
N ALA A 574 -79.05 28.91 35.44
CA ALA A 574 -78.35 29.88 36.29
C ALA A 574 -77.12 30.44 35.57
N THR A 575 -77.21 31.72 35.21
CA THR A 575 -76.08 32.59 34.93
C THR A 575 -75.33 32.78 36.25
N GLU A 576 -74.26 32.01 36.47
CA GLU A 576 -73.33 32.22 37.58
C GLU A 576 -72.09 32.93 37.04
N SER A 577 -71.88 34.13 37.58
CA SER A 577 -70.77 35.03 37.31
C SER A 577 -69.44 34.29 37.42
N ALA A 578 -68.67 34.29 36.34
CA ALA A 578 -67.25 34.01 36.40
C ALA A 578 -66.62 34.99 37.41
N PRO A 579 -65.88 34.53 38.43
CA PRO A 579 -65.07 35.42 39.23
C PRO A 579 -64.02 36.04 38.31
N ASP A 580 -63.79 37.35 38.47
CA ASP A 580 -62.63 38.07 37.96
C ASP A 580 -61.39 37.16 38.08
N GLN A 581 -60.94 36.62 36.94
CA GLN A 581 -59.58 36.13 36.85
C GLN A 581 -58.70 37.35 37.10
N PRO A 582 -57.83 37.35 38.12
CA PRO A 582 -56.84 38.40 38.24
C PRO A 582 -56.08 38.46 36.89
N PRO A 583 -55.67 39.65 36.43
CA PRO A 583 -54.83 39.74 35.25
C PRO A 583 -53.57 38.92 35.54
N ASP A 584 -53.51 37.73 34.96
CA ASP A 584 -52.34 36.84 34.92
C ASP A 584 -51.35 37.42 33.90
N GLU A 585 -50.97 38.69 34.08
CA GLU A 585 -49.72 39.24 33.57
C GLU A 585 -48.61 38.74 34.51
N ALA A 586 -48.42 37.42 34.54
CA ALA A 586 -47.20 36.86 35.08
C ALA A 586 -46.08 37.30 34.13
N ASP A 587 -45.26 38.26 34.57
CA ASP A 587 -44.05 38.67 33.87
C ASP A 587 -43.31 37.42 33.40
N ALA A 588 -42.94 37.41 32.12
CA ALA A 588 -42.31 36.24 31.55
C ALA A 588 -41.03 35.91 32.36
N PRO A 589 -40.81 34.63 32.72
CA PRO A 589 -39.74 34.25 33.62
C PRO A 589 -38.38 34.57 33.01
N VAL A 590 -37.48 35.12 33.83
CA VAL A 590 -36.10 35.39 33.42
C VAL A 590 -35.36 34.06 33.26
N ASN A 591 -34.78 33.81 32.09
CA ASN A 591 -33.98 32.61 31.84
C ASN A 591 -32.50 32.95 31.91
N PHE A 592 -31.83 32.47 32.96
CA PHE A 592 -30.37 32.55 33.13
C PHE A 592 -29.61 31.52 32.27
N ALA A 593 -30.34 30.50 31.83
CA ALA A 593 -29.89 29.33 31.12
C ALA A 593 -31.02 28.80 30.23
N GLY A 594 -30.67 28.03 29.19
CA GLY A 594 -31.64 27.35 28.32
C GLY A 594 -31.41 27.62 26.84
N GLN A 595 -32.49 27.56 26.06
CA GLN A 595 -32.47 27.76 24.60
C GLN A 595 -31.98 29.16 24.23
N GLY A 596 -31.22 29.25 23.14
CA GLY A 596 -30.63 30.49 22.67
C GLY A 596 -29.14 30.36 22.43
N ALA A 597 -28.46 31.51 22.45
CA ALA A 597 -27.03 31.62 22.22
C ALA A 597 -26.33 32.15 23.46
N THR A 598 -25.32 31.44 23.95
CA THR A 598 -24.47 31.84 25.07
C THR A 598 -23.03 31.97 24.58
N LEU A 599 -22.48 33.18 24.69
CA LEU A 599 -21.08 33.47 24.40
C LEU A 599 -20.31 33.63 25.70
N PHE A 600 -19.22 32.88 25.85
CA PHE A 600 -18.22 33.05 26.89
C PHE A 600 -16.95 33.60 26.29
N LEU A 601 -16.32 34.56 26.97
CA LEU A 601 -15.01 35.11 26.69
C LEU A 601 -14.16 34.98 27.96
N TRP A 602 -12.87 34.67 27.84
CA TRP A 602 -11.96 34.59 28.98
C TRP A 602 -10.53 34.96 28.58
N GLN A 603 -9.68 35.19 29.58
CA GLN A 603 -8.26 35.50 29.40
C GLN A 603 -7.33 34.36 29.84
N GLY A 604 -7.75 33.56 30.83
CA GLY A 604 -6.92 32.53 31.46
C GLY A 604 -7.08 31.15 30.82
N SER A 605 -8.12 30.43 31.19
CA SER A 605 -8.36 29.07 30.69
C SER A 605 -9.81 28.63 30.83
N LEU A 606 -10.22 27.68 30.00
CA LEU A 606 -11.46 26.91 30.15
C LEU A 606 -11.10 25.43 30.34
N THR A 607 -11.76 24.77 31.28
CA THR A 607 -11.74 23.32 31.49
C THR A 607 -13.18 22.81 31.45
N LEU A 608 -13.44 21.79 30.64
CA LEU A 608 -14.69 21.03 30.63
C LEU A 608 -14.34 19.60 31.05
N ASP A 609 -14.78 19.17 32.22
CA ASP A 609 -14.65 17.79 32.69
C ASP A 609 -15.97 17.08 32.45
N ALA A 610 -15.98 16.24 31.43
CA ALA A 610 -17.19 15.61 31.00
C ALA A 610 -17.56 14.37 31.83
N ALA A 611 -16.59 13.74 32.48
CA ALA A 611 -16.84 12.66 33.43
C ALA A 611 -17.53 13.20 34.70
N ALA A 612 -17.10 14.38 35.16
CA ALA A 612 -17.72 15.09 36.27
C ALA A 612 -18.97 15.89 35.87
N ASN A 613 -19.15 16.15 34.57
CA ASN A 613 -20.16 17.05 34.01
C ASN A 613 -20.03 18.49 34.53
N ASP A 614 -18.80 18.98 34.68
CA ASP A 614 -18.54 20.34 35.12
C ASP A 614 -17.72 21.16 34.12
N MET A 615 -17.83 22.48 34.26
CA MET A 615 -17.09 23.44 33.48
C MET A 615 -16.50 24.50 34.40
N THR A 616 -15.21 24.78 34.25
CA THR A 616 -14.50 25.81 34.99
C THR A 616 -13.82 26.79 34.02
N ILE A 617 -14.15 28.08 34.11
CA ILE A 617 -13.54 29.15 33.32
C ILE A 617 -12.83 30.12 34.26
N ARG A 618 -11.58 30.48 33.96
CA ARG A 618 -10.69 31.28 34.81
C ARG A 618 -10.19 32.53 34.11
N GLU A 619 -10.02 33.57 34.91
CA GLU A 619 -9.42 34.89 34.65
C GLU A 619 -10.18 35.71 33.59
N GLY A 620 -10.82 36.80 34.04
CA GLY A 620 -11.51 37.75 33.15
C GLY A 620 -12.64 37.13 32.34
N VAL A 621 -13.51 36.37 33.01
CA VAL A 621 -14.65 35.67 32.37
C VAL A 621 -15.78 36.65 32.11
N GLN A 622 -16.31 36.61 30.88
CA GLN A 622 -17.52 37.32 30.47
C GLN A 622 -18.47 36.32 29.80
N MET A 623 -19.67 36.17 30.34
CA MET A 623 -20.76 35.38 29.76
C MET A 623 -21.84 36.33 29.24
N ILE A 624 -22.33 36.08 28.02
CA ILE A 624 -23.41 36.83 27.37
C ILE A 624 -24.43 35.82 26.86
N HIS A 625 -25.62 35.80 27.44
CA HIS A 625 -26.72 34.91 27.05
C HIS A 625 -27.85 35.69 26.39
N ARG A 626 -28.26 35.22 25.21
CA ARG A 626 -29.46 35.69 24.49
C ARG A 626 -30.47 34.55 24.42
N PRO A 627 -31.55 34.60 25.21
CA PRO A 627 -32.62 33.61 25.16
C PRO A 627 -33.30 33.59 23.79
N GLN A 628 -33.65 32.40 23.28
CA GLN A 628 -34.35 32.26 21.99
C GLN A 628 -35.82 32.65 22.07
N ASP A 629 -36.53 32.21 23.11
CA ASP A 629 -37.99 32.29 23.18
C ASP A 629 -38.52 33.63 23.72
N ASN A 630 -37.64 34.57 24.07
CA ASN A 630 -38.05 35.78 24.77
C ASN A 630 -37.10 36.96 24.53
N GLU A 631 -37.21 37.58 23.36
CA GLU A 631 -36.45 38.80 23.02
C GLU A 631 -36.69 39.94 24.01
N GLU A 632 -37.87 39.99 24.65
CA GLU A 632 -38.18 40.96 25.69
C GLU A 632 -37.28 40.77 26.93
N LEU A 633 -36.83 39.53 27.20
CA LEU A 633 -35.68 39.10 28.04
C LEU A 633 -34.54 40.12 28.11
N GLY A 634 -34.22 40.70 26.95
CA GLY A 634 -32.93 41.33 26.75
C GLY A 634 -31.78 40.32 26.87
N VAL A 635 -30.57 40.86 26.83
CA VAL A 635 -29.34 40.07 26.99
C VAL A 635 -29.00 40.00 28.48
N VAL A 636 -28.64 38.80 28.96
CA VAL A 636 -28.06 38.60 30.28
C VAL A 636 -26.55 38.60 30.12
N GLN A 637 -25.84 39.46 30.86
CA GLN A 637 -24.37 39.48 30.87
C GLN A 637 -23.85 39.30 32.29
N LEU A 638 -22.84 38.44 32.45
CA LEU A 638 -22.15 38.14 33.70
C LEU A 638 -20.64 38.28 33.50
N ASP A 639 -20.01 39.17 34.26
CA ASP A 639 -18.54 39.33 34.31
C ASP A 639 -18.03 38.83 35.67
N CYS A 640 -16.94 38.05 35.72
CA CYS A 640 -16.30 37.54 36.95
C CYS A 640 -14.84 37.08 36.71
N GLN A 641 -14.11 36.65 37.76
CA GLN A 641 -12.79 36.03 37.56
C GLN A 641 -12.82 34.51 37.45
N LEU A 642 -13.75 33.85 38.14
CA LEU A 642 -13.89 32.39 38.09
C LEU A 642 -15.37 32.06 37.96
N LEU A 643 -15.70 31.32 36.91
CA LEU A 643 -17.02 30.75 36.66
C LEU A 643 -16.92 29.24 36.73
N TYR A 644 -17.72 28.63 37.59
CA TYR A 644 -17.93 27.19 37.69
C TYR A 644 -19.37 26.89 37.29
N ALA A 645 -19.58 25.83 36.50
CA ALA A 645 -20.91 25.36 36.14
C ALA A 645 -20.99 23.84 36.27
N ASP A 646 -22.06 23.35 36.91
CA ASP A 646 -22.45 21.95 36.96
C ASP A 646 -23.54 21.71 35.91
N LEU A 647 -23.37 20.68 35.09
CA LEU A 647 -24.20 20.36 33.93
C LEU A 647 -24.92 19.02 34.20
N THR A 648 -26.13 18.85 33.68
CA THR A 648 -26.90 17.62 33.89
C THR A 648 -26.21 16.39 33.35
N GLU A 649 -25.72 16.52 32.12
CA GLU A 649 -25.00 15.52 31.35
C GLU A 649 -24.31 16.27 30.22
N THR A 650 -22.98 16.24 30.22
CA THR A 650 -22.14 16.76 29.14
C THR A 650 -21.80 15.70 28.12
N GLY A 651 -21.96 14.42 28.54
CA GLY A 651 -21.75 13.19 27.80
C GLY A 651 -20.33 12.97 27.25
N GLY A 652 -19.38 13.85 27.51
CA GLY A 652 -18.09 13.73 26.84
C GLY A 652 -18.07 14.36 25.46
N LEU A 653 -16.86 14.64 24.98
CA LEU A 653 -16.62 14.77 23.54
C LEU A 653 -16.99 13.47 22.81
N THR A 654 -16.83 12.31 23.46
CA THR A 654 -17.23 11.02 22.93
C THR A 654 -18.75 10.90 22.81
N ALA A 655 -19.60 11.38 23.73
CA ALA A 655 -21.04 11.44 23.44
C ALA A 655 -21.49 12.67 22.64
N TRP A 656 -20.59 13.60 22.31
CA TRP A 656 -20.84 14.50 21.18
C TRP A 656 -20.66 13.82 19.84
N SER A 657 -20.05 12.63 19.82
CA SER A 657 -19.85 11.82 18.63
C SER A 657 -20.85 10.65 18.59
N THR A 658 -21.09 9.94 19.70
CA THR A 658 -22.00 8.78 19.73
C THR A 658 -23.49 9.11 19.78
N GLU A 659 -24.34 8.22 19.24
CA GLU A 659 -25.80 8.35 19.18
C GLU A 659 -26.44 8.72 20.54
N GLY A 660 -26.88 9.97 20.64
CA GLY A 660 -27.57 10.50 21.81
C GLY A 660 -26.87 11.71 22.36
N THR A 661 -26.84 12.81 21.59
CA THR A 661 -26.12 14.00 22.04
C THR A 661 -26.69 14.46 23.40
N PRO A 662 -25.83 14.67 24.40
CA PRO A 662 -26.21 14.93 25.77
C PRO A 662 -26.97 16.27 25.89
N ASP A 663 -28.00 16.30 26.74
CA ASP A 663 -28.69 17.54 27.09
C ASP A 663 -27.88 18.24 28.20
N ALA A 664 -26.89 19.03 27.78
CA ALA A 664 -26.05 19.82 28.67
C ALA A 664 -26.84 21.02 29.23
N SER A 665 -27.80 20.74 30.10
CA SER A 665 -28.56 21.74 30.82
C SER A 665 -27.82 22.15 32.10
N LEU A 666 -27.83 23.44 32.41
CA LEU A 666 -27.17 23.97 33.61
C LEU A 666 -27.96 23.57 34.87
N ARG A 667 -27.29 22.94 35.84
CA ARG A 667 -27.84 22.67 37.18
C ARG A 667 -27.46 23.77 38.17
N LEU A 668 -26.19 24.15 38.16
CA LEU A 668 -25.58 25.12 39.07
C LEU A 668 -24.64 26.02 38.28
N VAL A 669 -24.67 27.32 38.56
CA VAL A 669 -23.59 28.24 38.14
C VAL A 669 -23.10 28.98 39.38
N GLU A 670 -21.79 28.94 39.61
CA GLU A 670 -21.12 29.73 40.64
C GLU A 670 -20.14 30.69 39.96
N ALA A 671 -20.24 31.97 40.28
CA ALA A 671 -19.30 32.98 39.83
C ALA A 671 -18.66 33.64 41.04
N THR A 672 -17.36 33.88 40.99
CA THR A 672 -16.58 34.44 42.09
C THR A 672 -15.60 35.51 41.61
N ASP A 673 -15.32 36.43 42.53
CA ASP A 673 -14.47 37.62 42.40
C ASP A 673 -14.92 38.63 41.34
N ALA A 674 -15.26 39.84 41.79
CA ALA A 674 -15.69 40.96 40.95
C ALA A 674 -16.90 40.60 40.06
N VAL A 675 -17.89 39.93 40.64
CA VAL A 675 -19.10 39.52 39.94
C VAL A 675 -19.92 40.76 39.57
N ARG A 676 -20.22 40.89 38.27
CA ARG A 676 -21.14 41.89 37.75
C ARG A 676 -22.16 41.22 36.85
N LEU A 677 -23.43 41.33 37.20
CA LEU A 677 -24.56 40.81 36.45
C LEU A 677 -25.36 41.98 35.88
N SER A 678 -25.67 41.96 34.58
CA SER A 678 -26.51 42.98 33.96
C SER A 678 -27.62 42.38 33.10
N GLN A 679 -28.82 42.94 33.23
CA GLN A 679 -29.98 42.57 32.43
C GLN A 679 -31.00 43.72 32.41
N ARG A 680 -31.51 44.09 31.23
CA ARG A 680 -32.60 45.10 31.07
C ARG A 680 -32.33 46.45 31.78
N GLY A 681 -31.08 46.92 31.79
CA GLY A 681 -30.70 48.16 32.49
C GLY A 681 -30.64 48.01 34.02
N ARG A 682 -30.81 46.80 34.55
CA ARG A 682 -30.42 46.46 35.92
C ARG A 682 -28.98 45.98 35.93
N GLN A 683 -28.20 46.41 36.91
CA GLN A 683 -26.84 45.97 37.16
C GLN A 683 -26.71 45.56 38.63
N ILE A 684 -26.17 44.37 38.89
CA ILE A 684 -25.89 43.85 40.22
C ILE A 684 -24.39 43.62 40.34
N SER A 685 -23.76 44.12 41.39
CA SER A 685 -22.34 43.85 41.68
C SER A 685 -22.20 43.11 43.01
N SER A 686 -21.39 42.05 43.06
CA SER A 686 -21.12 41.24 44.26
C SER A 686 -19.74 40.55 44.19
N ASP A 687 -19.35 39.85 45.25
CA ASP A 687 -18.13 39.02 45.27
C ASP A 687 -18.44 37.59 44.78
N HIS A 688 -19.67 37.12 45.05
CA HIS A 688 -20.14 35.80 44.69
C HIS A 688 -21.54 35.83 44.09
N LEU A 689 -21.80 34.88 43.20
CA LEU A 689 -23.11 34.56 42.66
C LEU A 689 -23.26 33.04 42.61
N ARG A 690 -24.45 32.56 42.97
CA ARG A 690 -24.86 31.17 42.84
C ARG A 690 -26.24 31.09 42.22
N TYR A 691 -26.36 30.43 41.08
CA TYR A 691 -27.62 30.14 40.40
C TYR A 691 -27.94 28.65 40.51
N THR A 692 -29.17 28.30 40.91
CA THR A 692 -29.68 26.92 40.90
C THR A 692 -30.86 26.80 39.94
N ALA A 693 -30.78 25.86 39.00
CA ALA A 693 -31.80 25.69 37.95
C ALA A 693 -33.11 25.10 38.48
N ASP A 694 -33.03 24.18 39.47
CA ASP A 694 -34.19 23.55 40.08
C ASP A 694 -35.13 24.57 40.74
N ASP A 695 -34.55 25.50 41.51
CA ASP A 695 -35.30 26.54 42.20
C ASP A 695 -35.53 27.79 41.33
N ARG A 696 -34.77 27.92 40.23
CA ARG A 696 -34.67 29.14 39.42
C ARG A 696 -34.34 30.37 40.27
N VAL A 697 -33.38 30.22 41.17
CA VAL A 697 -32.96 31.26 42.11
C VAL A 697 -31.52 31.66 41.85
N VAL A 698 -31.25 32.96 41.83
CA VAL A 698 -29.90 33.52 41.91
C VAL A 698 -29.69 34.08 43.31
N THR A 699 -28.63 33.65 43.99
CA THR A 699 -28.18 34.19 45.27
C THR A 699 -26.88 34.93 45.05
N LEU A 700 -26.83 36.21 45.40
CA LEU A 700 -25.62 37.03 45.36
C LEU A 700 -25.24 37.42 46.78
N TRP A 701 -23.96 37.34 47.11
CA TRP A 701 -23.43 37.78 48.39
C TRP A 701 -22.02 38.31 48.25
N SER A 702 -21.60 39.08 49.24
CA SER A 702 -20.26 39.65 49.31
C SER A 702 -19.73 39.56 50.73
N GLU A 703 -18.43 39.33 50.87
CA GLU A 703 -17.77 39.20 52.16
C GLU A 703 -17.32 40.57 52.68
N GLU A 704 -16.81 41.42 51.79
CA GLU A 704 -16.25 42.72 52.16
C GLU A 704 -17.16 43.90 51.79
N GLN A 705 -17.66 43.90 50.55
CA GLN A 705 -18.50 44.99 50.02
C GLN A 705 -19.99 44.63 50.13
N PRO A 706 -20.92 45.59 50.15
CA PRO A 706 -22.33 45.26 50.00
C PRO A 706 -22.62 44.84 48.55
N VAL A 707 -23.54 43.90 48.37
CA VAL A 707 -24.18 43.65 47.07
C VAL A 707 -24.95 44.90 46.66
N GLU A 708 -24.65 45.45 45.50
CA GLU A 708 -25.27 46.67 44.96
C GLU A 708 -26.13 46.33 43.74
N LEU A 709 -27.44 46.56 43.83
CA LEU A 709 -28.39 46.52 42.72
C LEU A 709 -28.69 47.95 42.28
N ILE A 710 -28.42 48.25 41.01
CA ILE A 710 -28.79 49.51 40.34
C ILE A 710 -29.82 49.16 39.28
N ASP A 711 -31.02 49.74 39.38
CA ASP A 711 -32.06 49.67 38.36
C ASP A 711 -32.16 51.03 37.66
N GLU A 712 -31.54 51.15 36.49
CA GLU A 712 -31.51 52.39 35.73
C GLU A 712 -32.89 52.78 35.20
N ALA A 713 -33.72 51.81 34.83
CA ALA A 713 -35.07 52.04 34.34
C ALA A 713 -35.97 52.57 35.46
N GLY A 714 -35.83 52.02 36.66
CA GLY A 714 -36.53 52.47 37.86
C GLY A 714 -35.92 53.73 38.52
N GLY A 715 -34.68 54.09 38.18
CA GLY A 715 -33.89 55.12 38.84
C GLY A 715 -33.63 54.81 40.32
N SER A 716 -33.58 53.51 40.68
CA SER A 716 -33.48 53.06 42.07
C SER A 716 -32.20 52.27 42.29
N SER A 717 -31.63 52.37 43.50
CA SER A 717 -30.47 51.58 43.91
C SER A 717 -30.73 50.93 45.27
N MET A 718 -30.31 49.68 45.45
CA MET A 718 -30.44 48.94 46.69
C MET A 718 -29.10 48.31 47.07
N THR A 719 -28.75 48.32 48.35
CA THR A 719 -27.56 47.67 48.89
C THR A 719 -27.94 46.66 49.97
N ALA A 720 -27.38 45.45 49.94
CA ALA A 720 -27.59 44.40 50.93
C ALA A 720 -26.31 43.59 51.19
N GLU A 721 -26.24 42.80 52.26
CA GLU A 721 -25.13 41.84 52.44
C GLU A 721 -25.32 40.61 51.53
N ALA A 722 -26.57 40.21 51.33
CA ALA A 722 -26.96 39.16 50.40
C ALA A 722 -28.31 39.47 49.75
N LEU A 723 -28.43 39.10 48.48
CA LEU A 723 -29.60 39.29 47.64
C LEU A 723 -30.04 37.95 47.07
N LYS A 724 -31.32 37.62 47.20
CA LYS A 724 -31.95 36.49 46.52
C LYS A 724 -32.83 37.01 45.40
N TRP A 725 -32.69 36.47 44.20
CA TRP A 725 -33.51 36.78 43.04
C TRP A 725 -34.24 35.52 42.58
N ASP A 726 -35.55 35.56 42.70
CA ASP A 726 -36.49 34.56 42.20
C ASP A 726 -36.81 34.89 40.73
N LEU A 727 -36.19 34.14 39.81
CA LEU A 727 -36.29 34.41 38.38
C LEU A 727 -37.66 34.08 37.79
N ALA A 728 -38.40 33.17 38.43
CA ALA A 728 -39.73 32.78 37.99
C ALA A 728 -40.75 33.90 38.18
N HIS A 729 -40.55 34.74 39.18
CA HIS A 729 -41.44 35.86 39.53
C HIS A 729 -40.77 37.23 39.37
N ASP A 730 -39.58 37.29 38.77
CA ASP A 730 -38.71 38.47 38.70
C ASP A 730 -38.62 39.28 40.01
N ARG A 731 -38.44 38.59 41.15
CA ARG A 731 -38.53 39.20 42.48
C ARG A 731 -37.21 39.17 43.24
N PHE A 732 -36.80 40.32 43.76
CA PHE A 732 -35.65 40.47 44.65
C PHE A 732 -36.04 40.45 46.13
N GLU A 733 -35.32 39.68 46.93
CA GLU A 733 -35.43 39.59 48.39
C GLU A 733 -34.06 39.86 49.03
N ALA A 734 -33.95 40.95 49.79
CA ALA A 734 -32.74 41.26 50.55
C ALA A 734 -32.72 40.43 51.84
N LEU A 735 -31.78 39.50 51.96
CA LEU A 735 -31.73 38.56 53.10
C LEU A 735 -31.15 39.20 54.37
N GLN A 736 -30.24 40.17 54.21
CA GLN A 736 -29.64 40.95 55.29
C GLN A 736 -29.38 42.39 54.82
N LEU A 737 -30.14 43.34 55.33
CA LEU A 737 -29.97 44.76 55.00
C LEU A 737 -28.90 45.37 55.90
N ARG A 738 -27.80 45.87 55.32
CA ARG A 738 -27.02 46.94 55.97
C ARG A 738 -27.85 48.21 55.94
N SER A 739 -27.85 48.96 57.04
CA SER A 739 -28.62 50.20 57.19
C SER A 739 -28.58 51.07 55.92
N GLY A 740 -29.67 51.09 55.17
CA GLY A 740 -29.79 51.74 53.86
C GLY A 740 -31.10 52.52 53.76
N ILE A 741 -31.08 53.60 52.99
CA ILE A 741 -32.25 54.48 52.78
C ILE A 741 -33.01 53.93 51.58
N ALA A 742 -34.13 53.24 51.82
CA ALA A 742 -35.06 52.88 50.76
C ALA A 742 -35.85 54.14 50.34
N PRO A 743 -35.75 54.62 49.09
CA PRO A 743 -36.61 55.69 48.61
C PRO A 743 -38.05 55.16 48.52
N ILE A 744 -38.88 55.50 49.51
CA ILE A 744 -40.33 55.26 49.43
C ILE A 744 -40.86 56.22 48.35
N LYS A 745 -41.14 55.69 47.16
CA LYS A 745 -42.00 56.40 46.19
C LYS A 745 -43.35 56.63 46.85
N ARG A 746 -43.69 57.89 47.07
CA ARG A 746 -45.07 58.27 47.40
C ARG A 746 -45.83 58.22 46.08
N ASP A 747 -46.74 57.26 45.95
CA ASP A 747 -47.72 57.20 44.86
C ASP A 747 -48.53 58.49 44.74
#